data_AF-A0A1H3KC13-F1
#
_entry.id   AF-A0A1H3KC13-F1
#
_cell.length_a   1.000
_cell.length_b   1.000
_cell.length_c   1.000
_cell.angle_alpha   90.00
_cell.angle_beta   90.00
_cell.angle_gamma   90.00
#
_symmetry.space_group_name_H-M   'P 1'
#
loop_
_entity.id
_entity.type
_entity.pdbx_description
1 polymer ?
#
loop_
_entity_poly.entity_id
_entity_poly.type
_entity_poly.pdbx_seq_one_letter_code
_entity_poly.pdbx_strand_id
1 'polypeptide(L)'
;MKNNIDKKKALSLLLVMTMSANITGCAFTTDDVKDADPIAKYGTSTIAYSGDFGQSVNTSETFYVISDAEGNIKELSGCEESDIPVSVKISYYLNGNRIKPEDLAGKSGKVTIRFDYDNHVKTNISINGKTEEITVPVTMMSGMVLDKEKFSNVTVNSGKVTDDGSRFFVVGLAVPGFKDAIDPDSSNDNIKELEDKLTDYVEITADVEDFALDMTMSVALPDLLSEFDITDDVDIDTEKLSGSADKLSDGMKQILDGSDALCGGLDTLYDGCGKLSDGTDKLADGALELKNGTAELDKGANDLSAGADSLSSGLNELSSNSDDIVGGAVQVFNALLDTATKQIRDAGLDCPDLTIDNYQEVLNSLISSLDDNAVYTQALSEVTAAVEAKRAEIHALVESAVKDNITSRVTEAVRAEVESQVENAVWEQAEPAVTAEVTSAVRSQVTQQVTSAVKDQVRSQVLAAEGLDEDTFDALDDSTKTEINNAIEQQMTTEEIRSLIDAKVNEQMESDEIKAMISEQVELQKDSEQIRQAVSEQTDIQMSGDAVQALIAEKVDEQMSSDEIKALIDKNTDEQIDKAISEAMASDTVQSKLTAASEGAQSLISLKASLDSYNAFYIGLKSYTDGVDQCAQGASALKSGAKQLADGADRLSSGATELYNGIVTLQDSIPEFTEGILLLRDGAGKLDSGLNRFNNEGISEICSILDEDNIEQLNRAKAVFESAKAYSDAHSGEKFIYKSGSVGEV
;
A
#
# COMPACT_ATOMS: atom_id res chain seq x y z
N MET A 1 -58.44 34.58 -32.90
CA MET A 1 -59.51 35.48 -33.39
C MET A 1 -58.93 36.75 -34.05
N LYS A 2 -58.09 36.63 -35.08
CA LYS A 2 -57.62 37.81 -35.84
C LYS A 2 -57.38 37.58 -37.34
N ASN A 3 -57.95 36.52 -37.93
CA ASN A 3 -57.74 36.17 -39.35
C ASN A 3 -59.01 36.27 -40.22
N ASN A 4 -59.98 37.12 -39.85
CA ASN A 4 -61.15 37.40 -40.69
C ASN A 4 -61.03 38.68 -41.54
N ILE A 5 -59.91 39.41 -41.45
CA ILE A 5 -59.68 40.63 -42.24
C ILE A 5 -58.90 40.33 -43.55
N ASP A 6 -58.02 39.32 -43.57
CA ASP A 6 -57.21 39.03 -44.77
C ASP A 6 -57.91 38.19 -45.85
N LYS A 7 -58.88 37.35 -45.46
CA LYS A 7 -59.60 36.52 -46.46
C LYS A 7 -60.46 37.34 -47.42
N LYS A 8 -60.90 38.54 -47.04
CA LYS A 8 -61.58 39.48 -47.97
C LYS A 8 -60.57 40.19 -48.88
N LYS A 9 -59.42 40.63 -48.34
CA LYS A 9 -58.37 41.37 -49.07
C LYS A 9 -57.65 40.52 -50.13
N ALA A 10 -57.35 39.25 -49.82
CA ALA A 10 -56.79 38.32 -50.80
C ALA A 10 -57.80 37.92 -51.88
N LEU A 11 -59.11 37.90 -51.55
CA LEU A 11 -60.18 37.60 -52.50
C LEU A 11 -60.42 38.76 -53.48
N SER A 12 -60.22 40.01 -53.05
CA SER A 12 -60.25 41.19 -53.93
C SER A 12 -59.04 41.28 -54.86
N LEU A 13 -57.84 40.88 -54.42
CA LEU A 13 -56.66 40.78 -55.30
C LEU A 13 -56.84 39.67 -56.36
N LEU A 14 -57.45 38.55 -55.95
CA LEU A 14 -57.87 37.49 -56.87
C LEU A 14 -58.99 37.96 -57.81
N LEU A 15 -59.83 38.92 -57.39
CA LEU A 15 -60.90 39.51 -58.20
C LEU A 15 -60.36 40.38 -59.34
N VAL A 16 -59.35 41.23 -59.08
CA VAL A 16 -58.66 42.03 -60.11
C VAL A 16 -57.98 41.13 -61.14
N MET A 17 -57.39 40.01 -60.70
CA MET A 17 -56.82 39.00 -61.61
C MET A 17 -57.90 38.17 -62.33
N THR A 18 -59.08 37.95 -61.74
CA THR A 18 -60.18 37.16 -62.33
C THR A 18 -61.14 37.97 -63.20
N MET A 19 -61.03 39.30 -63.29
CA MET A 19 -61.74 40.08 -64.32
C MET A 19 -61.35 39.63 -65.74
N SER A 20 -60.11 39.18 -65.94
CA SER A 20 -59.67 38.54 -67.19
C SER A 20 -60.39 37.21 -67.50
N ALA A 21 -60.90 36.51 -66.48
CA ALA A 21 -61.56 35.21 -66.59
C ALA A 21 -63.08 35.32 -66.76
N ASN A 22 -63.73 36.30 -66.10
CA ASN A 22 -65.19 36.45 -66.11
C ASN A 22 -65.77 37.05 -67.40
N ILE A 23 -64.98 37.75 -68.22
CA ILE A 23 -65.42 38.21 -69.56
C ILE A 23 -65.63 37.01 -70.50
N THR A 24 -64.86 35.94 -70.34
CA THR A 24 -65.03 34.67 -71.07
C THR A 24 -66.15 33.80 -70.48
N GLY A 25 -66.58 34.10 -69.25
CA GLY A 25 -67.50 33.31 -68.43
C GLY A 25 -68.95 33.78 -68.41
N CYS A 26 -69.30 34.85 -69.12
CA CYS A 26 -70.70 35.16 -69.43
C CYS A 26 -71.27 33.99 -70.24
N ALA A 27 -71.96 33.09 -69.54
CA ALA A 27 -72.54 31.87 -70.05
C ALA A 27 -73.71 32.20 -70.97
N PHE A 28 -73.42 32.64 -72.19
CA PHE A 28 -74.32 32.48 -73.32
C PHE A 28 -74.31 31.00 -73.67
N THR A 29 -75.30 30.28 -73.15
CA THR A 29 -75.51 28.88 -73.48
C THR A 29 -75.99 28.78 -74.93
N THR A 30 -75.77 27.64 -75.57
CA THR A 30 -76.26 27.37 -76.93
C THR A 30 -77.78 27.40 -77.04
N ASP A 31 -78.50 27.43 -75.91
CA ASP A 31 -79.96 27.60 -75.84
C ASP A 31 -80.36 29.09 -75.87
N ASP A 32 -79.57 30.00 -75.28
CA ASP A 32 -79.86 31.45 -75.25
C ASP A 32 -79.77 32.12 -76.64
N VAL A 33 -79.00 31.54 -77.57
CA VAL A 33 -78.86 32.04 -78.96
C VAL A 33 -79.95 31.46 -79.88
N LYS A 34 -80.58 30.33 -79.53
CA LYS A 34 -81.59 29.65 -80.37
C LYS A 34 -83.01 30.19 -80.19
N ASP A 35 -83.32 30.78 -79.04
CA ASP A 35 -84.63 31.39 -78.76
C ASP A 35 -84.72 32.87 -79.15
N ALA A 36 -83.67 33.42 -79.77
CA ALA A 36 -83.70 34.74 -80.39
C ALA A 36 -84.34 34.67 -81.80
N ASP A 37 -85.66 34.46 -81.85
CA ASP A 37 -86.50 34.92 -82.96
C ASP A 37 -87.24 36.22 -82.58
N PRO A 38 -86.54 37.38 -82.52
CA PRO A 38 -87.20 38.68 -82.40
C PRO A 38 -87.75 39.17 -83.75
N ILE A 39 -87.53 38.43 -84.85
CA ILE A 39 -87.78 38.91 -86.21
C ILE A 39 -89.29 38.94 -86.54
N ALA A 40 -90.12 38.17 -85.84
CA ALA A 40 -91.57 38.11 -86.12
C ALA A 40 -92.44 39.18 -85.40
N LYS A 41 -91.92 39.92 -84.41
CA LYS A 41 -92.73 40.80 -83.55
C LYS A 41 -92.70 42.29 -83.91
N TYR A 42 -91.82 42.68 -84.83
CA TYR A 42 -91.64 44.07 -85.24
C TYR A 42 -91.82 44.15 -86.77
N GLY A 43 -92.93 44.77 -87.19
CA GLY A 43 -93.31 44.88 -88.60
C GLY A 43 -92.20 45.41 -89.49
N THR A 44 -92.16 44.90 -90.73
CA THR A 44 -91.19 45.28 -91.76
C THR A 44 -91.30 46.77 -92.11
N SER A 45 -90.35 47.56 -91.62
CA SER A 45 -90.01 48.89 -92.15
C SER A 45 -88.59 48.82 -92.70
N THR A 46 -88.46 48.82 -94.03
CA THR A 46 -87.18 48.82 -94.75
C THR A 46 -86.55 50.20 -94.69
N ILE A 47 -85.37 50.33 -94.10
CA ILE A 47 -84.60 51.57 -94.07
C ILE A 47 -83.13 51.26 -94.39
N ALA A 48 -82.58 52.00 -95.35
CA ALA A 48 -81.25 51.81 -95.92
C ALA A 48 -80.16 52.55 -95.13
N TYR A 49 -78.97 51.95 -95.05
CA TYR A 49 -77.75 52.60 -94.57
C TYR A 49 -76.91 53.09 -95.76
N SER A 50 -76.35 54.29 -95.64
CA SER A 50 -75.36 54.85 -96.57
C SER A 50 -73.94 54.52 -96.09
N GLY A 51 -73.14 53.94 -96.99
CA GLY A 51 -71.71 53.70 -96.74
C GLY A 51 -70.91 54.99 -96.92
N ASP A 52 -70.21 55.43 -95.89
CA ASP A 52 -69.40 56.66 -95.98
C ASP A 52 -68.03 56.43 -96.65
N PHE A 53 -67.83 57.17 -97.73
CA PHE A 53 -66.56 57.49 -98.36
C PHE A 53 -66.27 58.98 -98.13
N GLY A 54 -65.97 59.36 -96.89
CA GLY A 54 -65.19 60.55 -96.53
C GLY A 54 -65.83 61.91 -96.84
N GLN A 55 -66.22 62.58 -95.75
CA GLN A 55 -66.60 63.98 -95.57
C GLN A 55 -68.11 64.28 -95.58
N SER A 56 -68.53 64.81 -94.44
CA SER A 56 -69.83 65.39 -94.10
C SER A 56 -70.48 66.13 -95.26
N VAL A 57 -71.69 65.73 -95.66
CA VAL A 57 -72.93 66.54 -95.54
C VAL A 57 -74.14 65.59 -95.60
N ASN A 58 -74.76 65.41 -94.43
CA ASN A 58 -76.20 65.45 -94.14
C ASN A 58 -77.20 65.23 -95.30
N THR A 59 -77.82 64.05 -95.36
CA THR A 59 -79.27 63.89 -95.61
C THR A 59 -79.80 62.71 -94.80
N SER A 60 -80.14 63.01 -93.55
CA SER A 60 -81.24 62.48 -92.73
C SER A 60 -81.97 61.21 -93.22
N GLU A 61 -81.72 60.09 -92.55
CA GLU A 61 -82.72 59.24 -91.87
C GLU A 61 -82.02 58.03 -91.22
N THR A 62 -81.25 58.30 -90.16
CA THR A 62 -80.77 57.27 -89.22
C THR A 62 -81.83 57.10 -88.14
N PHE A 63 -82.39 55.90 -87.97
CA PHE A 63 -83.46 55.66 -87.00
C PHE A 63 -82.88 55.08 -85.71
N TYR A 64 -83.06 55.83 -84.62
CA TYR A 64 -82.75 55.36 -83.26
C TYR A 64 -83.99 54.71 -82.67
N VAL A 65 -83.81 53.54 -82.03
CA VAL A 65 -84.86 52.88 -81.24
C VAL A 65 -84.46 52.97 -79.78
N ILE A 66 -85.16 53.83 -79.04
CA ILE A 66 -85.24 53.72 -77.58
C ILE A 66 -86.43 52.80 -77.29
N SER A 67 -86.18 51.69 -76.59
CA SER A 67 -87.25 50.92 -75.94
C SER A 67 -87.21 51.23 -74.45
N ASP A 68 -88.32 51.68 -73.88
CA ASP A 68 -88.48 51.67 -72.42
C ASP A 68 -88.56 50.23 -71.88
N ALA A 69 -88.54 50.05 -70.56
CA ALA A 69 -88.65 48.75 -69.89
C ALA A 69 -89.93 47.96 -70.26
N GLU A 70 -90.90 48.60 -70.90
CA GLU A 70 -92.18 48.02 -71.33
C GLU A 70 -92.17 47.62 -72.83
N GLY A 71 -91.06 47.84 -73.53
CA GLY A 71 -90.86 47.44 -74.93
C GLY A 71 -91.50 48.39 -75.95
N ASN A 72 -91.89 49.60 -75.54
CA ASN A 72 -92.45 50.60 -76.45
C ASN A 72 -91.34 51.25 -77.28
N ILE A 73 -91.45 51.14 -78.61
CA ILE A 73 -90.48 51.72 -79.55
C ILE A 73 -90.78 53.21 -79.74
N LYS A 74 -89.82 54.07 -79.39
CA LYS A 74 -89.84 55.49 -79.76
C LYS A 74 -88.85 55.71 -80.91
N GLU A 75 -89.37 55.88 -82.12
CA GLU A 75 -88.57 56.31 -83.28
C GLU A 75 -88.15 57.77 -83.09
N LEU A 76 -86.85 58.04 -82.99
CA LEU A 76 -86.34 59.40 -82.83
C LEU A 76 -85.92 59.96 -84.19
N SER A 77 -86.79 60.73 -84.83
CA SER A 77 -86.42 61.60 -85.95
C SER A 77 -85.96 62.97 -85.42
N GLY A 78 -84.64 63.23 -85.35
CA GLY A 78 -84.08 64.58 -85.11
C GLY A 78 -83.05 64.77 -83.99
N CYS A 79 -82.33 63.75 -83.53
CA CYS A 79 -81.28 63.88 -82.49
C CYS A 79 -79.97 64.50 -83.03
N GLU A 80 -79.27 65.29 -82.20
CA GLU A 80 -77.88 65.68 -82.45
C GLU A 80 -76.92 64.59 -81.97
N GLU A 81 -75.72 64.50 -82.56
CA GLU A 81 -74.71 63.46 -82.22
C GLU A 81 -74.32 63.48 -80.72
N SER A 82 -74.51 64.62 -80.04
CA SER A 82 -74.28 64.77 -78.59
C SER A 82 -75.30 64.05 -77.69
N ASP A 83 -76.46 63.65 -78.23
CA ASP A 83 -77.50 62.95 -77.46
C ASP A 83 -77.31 61.42 -77.45
N ILE A 84 -76.21 60.93 -78.06
CA ILE A 84 -75.91 59.50 -78.20
C ILE A 84 -74.69 59.18 -77.32
N PRO A 85 -74.79 58.20 -76.40
CA PRO A 85 -73.68 57.89 -75.49
C PRO A 85 -72.49 57.29 -76.23
N VAL A 86 -72.75 56.48 -77.26
CA VAL A 86 -71.73 55.85 -78.11
C VAL A 86 -72.14 55.92 -79.57
N SER A 87 -71.30 56.49 -80.44
CA SER A 87 -71.50 56.46 -81.90
C SER A 87 -70.97 55.16 -82.49
N VAL A 88 -71.65 54.58 -83.49
CA VAL A 88 -71.25 53.32 -84.16
C VAL A 88 -70.88 53.56 -85.61
N LYS A 89 -69.70 53.10 -86.01
CA LYS A 89 -69.21 53.17 -87.40
C LYS A 89 -68.87 51.78 -87.92
N ILE A 90 -69.52 51.37 -89.01
CA ILE A 90 -69.27 50.08 -89.65
C ILE A 90 -68.39 50.25 -90.90
N SER A 91 -67.29 49.53 -90.97
CA SER A 91 -66.37 49.52 -92.13
C SER A 91 -66.18 48.10 -92.67
N TYR A 92 -66.13 47.98 -93.99
CA TYR A 92 -65.95 46.71 -94.70
C TYR A 92 -64.63 46.69 -95.45
N TYR A 93 -63.98 45.54 -95.46
CA TYR A 93 -62.72 45.30 -96.18
C TYR A 93 -62.79 43.97 -96.92
N LEU A 94 -62.28 43.93 -98.15
CA LEU A 94 -62.10 42.70 -98.93
C LEU A 94 -60.61 42.51 -99.21
N ASN A 95 -60.05 41.38 -98.80
CA ASN A 95 -58.63 41.05 -98.87
C ASN A 95 -57.76 42.17 -98.27
N GLY A 96 -58.20 42.73 -97.15
CA GLY A 96 -57.53 43.83 -96.44
C GLY A 96 -57.74 45.23 -97.03
N ASN A 97 -58.38 45.37 -98.20
CA ASN A 97 -58.65 46.67 -98.81
C ASN A 97 -60.06 47.15 -98.45
N ARG A 98 -60.17 48.39 -97.97
CA ARG A 98 -61.47 49.00 -97.64
C ARG A 98 -62.37 49.04 -98.87
N ILE A 99 -63.62 48.62 -98.71
CA ILE A 99 -64.59 48.49 -99.79
C ILE A 99 -65.95 49.01 -99.35
N LYS A 100 -66.73 49.58 -100.28
CA LYS A 100 -68.10 49.97 -100.00
C LYS A 100 -68.99 48.73 -99.89
N PRO A 101 -70.04 48.74 -99.04
CA PRO A 101 -70.93 47.60 -98.90
C PRO A 101 -71.57 47.18 -100.24
N GLU A 102 -72.10 48.14 -100.99
CA GLU A 102 -72.71 47.94 -102.32
C GLU A 102 -71.73 47.30 -103.34
N ASP A 103 -70.44 47.64 -103.25
CA ASP A 103 -69.39 47.05 -104.09
C ASP A 103 -68.90 45.70 -103.58
N LEU A 104 -69.26 45.29 -102.36
CA LEU A 104 -68.87 44.03 -101.76
C LEU A 104 -69.84 42.89 -102.11
N ALA A 105 -71.11 43.23 -102.36
CA ALA A 105 -72.15 42.27 -102.74
C ALA A 105 -71.69 41.32 -103.87
N GLY A 106 -71.85 40.02 -103.63
CA GLY A 106 -71.51 38.92 -104.55
C GLY A 106 -70.00 38.69 -104.78
N LYS A 107 -69.12 39.40 -104.07
CA LYS A 107 -67.67 39.17 -104.17
C LYS A 107 -67.22 38.05 -103.26
N SER A 108 -66.15 37.36 -103.67
CA SER A 108 -65.50 36.32 -102.89
C SER A 108 -64.10 36.76 -102.44
N GLY A 109 -63.68 36.29 -101.27
CA GLY A 109 -62.38 36.58 -100.65
C GLY A 109 -62.49 36.72 -99.14
N LYS A 110 -61.39 37.16 -98.51
CA LYS A 110 -61.38 37.37 -97.06
C LYS A 110 -62.02 38.71 -96.72
N VAL A 111 -63.16 38.70 -96.04
CA VAL A 111 -63.87 39.89 -95.62
C VAL A 111 -63.58 40.21 -94.17
N THR A 112 -63.39 41.49 -93.88
CA THR A 112 -63.39 42.04 -92.52
C THR A 112 -64.56 43.03 -92.39
N ILE A 113 -65.36 42.87 -91.34
CA ILE A 113 -66.41 43.81 -90.94
C ILE A 113 -66.02 44.36 -89.57
N ARG A 114 -65.87 45.67 -89.47
CA ARG A 114 -65.41 46.35 -88.26
C ARG A 114 -66.44 47.36 -87.78
N PHE A 115 -66.82 47.25 -86.50
CA PHE A 115 -67.67 48.16 -85.75
C PHE A 115 -66.78 48.97 -84.82
N ASP A 116 -66.48 50.21 -85.17
CA ASP A 116 -65.80 51.14 -84.29
C ASP A 116 -66.82 51.89 -83.43
N TYR A 117 -66.55 51.96 -82.12
CA TYR A 117 -67.38 52.64 -81.15
C TYR A 117 -66.67 53.87 -80.61
N ASP A 118 -67.33 55.03 -80.68
CA ASP A 118 -66.81 56.29 -80.17
C ASP A 118 -67.66 56.74 -78.97
N ASN A 119 -67.09 56.74 -77.77
CA ASN A 119 -67.81 56.99 -76.52
C ASN A 119 -67.65 58.45 -76.06
N HIS A 120 -68.78 59.11 -75.87
CA HIS A 120 -68.86 60.54 -75.53
C HIS A 120 -69.15 60.79 -74.05
N VAL A 121 -69.32 59.73 -73.24
CA VAL A 121 -69.69 59.83 -71.84
C VAL A 121 -68.46 60.13 -70.99
N LYS A 122 -68.47 61.25 -70.28
CA LYS A 122 -67.36 61.68 -69.39
C LYS A 122 -67.85 62.03 -67.99
N THR A 123 -66.98 61.83 -67.00
CA THR A 123 -67.22 62.24 -65.61
C THR A 123 -65.92 62.55 -64.87
N ASN A 124 -66.04 63.16 -63.69
CA ASN A 124 -64.89 63.41 -62.82
C ASN A 124 -64.85 62.39 -61.68
N ILE A 125 -63.69 61.78 -61.46
CA ILE A 125 -63.42 60.89 -60.33
C ILE A 125 -62.36 61.48 -59.41
N SER A 126 -62.32 61.02 -58.15
CA SER A 126 -61.25 61.38 -57.22
C SER A 126 -60.40 60.18 -56.85
N ILE A 127 -59.09 60.29 -57.06
CA ILE A 127 -58.09 59.27 -56.73
C ILE A 127 -57.10 59.94 -55.78
N ASN A 128 -56.94 59.39 -54.57
CA ASN A 128 -55.99 59.89 -53.57
C ASN A 128 -56.05 61.42 -53.34
N GLY A 129 -57.25 62.01 -53.38
CA GLY A 129 -57.48 63.44 -53.15
C GLY A 129 -57.23 64.37 -54.35
N LYS A 130 -56.83 63.85 -55.51
CA LYS A 130 -56.80 64.57 -56.79
C LYS A 130 -58.07 64.28 -57.59
N THR A 131 -58.51 65.24 -58.41
CA THR A 131 -59.69 65.11 -59.29
C THR A 131 -59.23 64.96 -60.74
N GLU A 132 -59.70 63.93 -61.43
CA GLU A 132 -59.38 63.64 -62.83
C GLU A 132 -60.67 63.44 -63.64
N GLU A 133 -60.71 63.93 -64.89
CA GLU A 133 -61.79 63.66 -65.85
C GLU A 133 -61.47 62.35 -66.59
N ILE A 134 -62.42 61.42 -66.59
CA ILE A 134 -62.32 60.14 -67.30
C ILE A 134 -63.51 59.93 -68.23
N THR A 135 -63.32 59.12 -69.28
CA THR A 135 -64.42 58.59 -70.10
C THR A 135 -65.07 57.45 -69.33
N VAL A 136 -66.39 57.50 -69.15
CA VAL A 136 -67.11 56.43 -68.45
C VAL A 136 -67.24 55.24 -69.39
N PRO A 137 -66.72 54.05 -69.03
CA PRO A 137 -66.79 52.90 -69.91
C PRO A 137 -68.25 52.46 -70.14
N VAL A 138 -68.63 52.21 -71.39
CA VAL A 138 -69.97 51.72 -71.76
C VAL A 138 -69.81 50.43 -72.56
N THR A 139 -70.52 49.37 -72.22
CA THR A 139 -70.42 48.11 -72.97
C THR A 139 -71.26 48.15 -74.26
N MET A 140 -70.65 47.79 -75.37
CA MET A 140 -71.28 47.63 -76.68
C MET A 140 -71.29 46.15 -77.09
N MET A 141 -72.43 45.65 -77.54
CA MET A 141 -72.59 44.27 -78.01
C MET A 141 -73.09 44.27 -79.46
N SER A 142 -72.32 43.75 -80.40
CA SER A 142 -72.72 43.54 -81.81
C SER A 142 -73.18 42.11 -82.05
N GLY A 143 -74.31 41.91 -82.71
CA GLY A 143 -74.77 40.62 -83.21
C GLY A 143 -74.92 40.62 -84.74
N MET A 144 -74.51 39.54 -85.39
CA MET A 144 -74.82 39.25 -86.78
C MET A 144 -74.99 37.76 -87.04
N VAL A 145 -75.74 37.44 -88.08
CA VAL A 145 -75.94 36.07 -88.55
C VAL A 145 -75.36 35.95 -89.95
N LEU A 146 -74.48 34.97 -90.16
CA LEU A 146 -73.80 34.74 -91.44
C LEU A 146 -74.23 33.38 -92.01
N ASP A 147 -74.53 33.34 -93.29
CA ASP A 147 -74.90 32.10 -93.99
C ASP A 147 -73.67 31.20 -94.20
N LYS A 148 -73.73 29.93 -93.80
CA LYS A 148 -72.61 29.00 -93.93
C LYS A 148 -72.34 28.54 -95.36
N GLU A 149 -73.32 28.67 -96.26
CA GLU A 149 -73.07 28.41 -97.68
C GLU A 149 -72.16 29.49 -98.29
N LYS A 150 -72.23 30.72 -97.76
CA LYS A 150 -71.48 31.87 -98.27
C LYS A 150 -70.23 32.19 -97.42
N PHE A 151 -70.25 31.95 -96.12
CA PHE A 151 -69.17 32.30 -95.18
C PHE A 151 -68.51 31.06 -94.61
N SER A 152 -67.20 31.13 -94.40
CA SER A 152 -66.39 30.12 -93.71
C SER A 152 -65.27 30.79 -92.90
N ASN A 153 -64.63 30.06 -92.00
CA ASN A 153 -63.52 30.56 -91.17
C ASN A 153 -63.84 31.88 -90.43
N VAL A 154 -65.06 31.96 -89.87
CA VAL A 154 -65.54 33.15 -89.17
C VAL A 154 -64.85 33.29 -87.82
N THR A 155 -64.23 34.44 -87.58
CA THR A 155 -63.60 34.82 -86.30
C THR A 155 -64.02 36.22 -85.88
N VAL A 156 -64.01 36.49 -84.57
CA VAL A 156 -64.27 37.82 -83.99
C VAL A 156 -63.13 38.17 -83.02
N ASN A 157 -62.67 39.43 -83.01
CA ASN A 157 -61.56 39.88 -82.16
C ASN A 157 -61.88 39.81 -80.66
N SER A 158 -63.11 40.18 -80.30
CA SER A 158 -63.63 40.15 -78.94
C SER A 158 -65.10 39.74 -79.00
N GLY A 159 -65.40 38.55 -78.50
CA GLY A 159 -66.73 37.94 -78.58
C GLY A 159 -66.71 36.45 -78.87
N LYS A 160 -67.83 35.93 -79.38
CA LYS A 160 -68.04 34.51 -79.65
C LYS A 160 -68.70 34.30 -81.01
N VAL A 161 -68.19 33.31 -81.75
CA VAL A 161 -68.82 32.76 -82.96
C VAL A 161 -69.40 31.39 -82.61
N THR A 162 -70.66 31.14 -82.98
CA THR A 162 -71.34 29.86 -82.79
C THR A 162 -71.86 29.36 -84.14
N ASP A 163 -71.62 28.10 -84.46
CA ASP A 163 -72.09 27.42 -85.67
C ASP A 163 -73.27 26.52 -85.31
N ASP A 164 -74.46 26.80 -85.86
CA ASP A 164 -75.68 26.00 -85.59
C ASP A 164 -75.88 24.84 -86.58
N GLY A 165 -74.95 24.65 -87.51
CA GLY A 165 -75.01 23.69 -88.61
C GLY A 165 -75.43 24.31 -89.95
N SER A 166 -76.18 25.41 -89.93
CA SER A 166 -76.67 26.13 -91.12
C SER A 166 -76.14 27.56 -91.24
N ARG A 167 -75.90 28.24 -90.11
CA ARG A 167 -75.51 29.65 -90.02
C ARG A 167 -74.48 29.85 -88.90
N PHE A 168 -73.65 30.86 -89.03
CA PHE A 168 -72.82 31.36 -87.94
C PHE A 168 -73.53 32.52 -87.22
N PHE A 169 -73.71 32.40 -85.92
CA PHE A 169 -74.08 33.50 -85.04
C PHE A 169 -72.82 34.12 -84.47
N VAL A 170 -72.59 35.39 -84.77
CA VAL A 170 -71.45 36.14 -84.23
C VAL A 170 -71.97 37.17 -83.26
N VAL A 171 -71.48 37.13 -82.02
CA VAL A 171 -71.70 38.15 -81.01
C VAL A 171 -70.34 38.74 -80.64
N GLY A 172 -70.12 40.01 -80.92
CA GLY A 172 -68.94 40.76 -80.50
C GLY A 172 -69.23 41.64 -79.28
N LEU A 173 -68.21 41.84 -78.44
CA LEU A 173 -68.27 42.68 -77.25
C LEU A 173 -67.15 43.73 -77.32
N ALA A 174 -67.48 44.99 -77.09
CA ALA A 174 -66.54 46.09 -76.94
C ALA A 174 -66.90 46.92 -75.70
N VAL A 175 -65.93 47.59 -75.09
CA VAL A 175 -66.17 48.46 -73.93
C VAL A 175 -65.45 49.79 -74.14
N PRO A 176 -65.95 50.63 -75.07
CA PRO A 176 -65.34 51.91 -75.37
C PRO A 176 -65.13 52.79 -74.14
N GLY A 177 -63.94 53.37 -74.01
CA GLY A 177 -63.56 54.27 -72.90
C GLY A 177 -62.95 53.58 -71.68
N PHE A 178 -62.92 52.24 -71.63
CA PHE A 178 -62.32 51.49 -70.52
C PHE A 178 -60.81 51.71 -70.38
N LYS A 179 -60.11 51.69 -71.52
CA LYS A 179 -58.67 51.86 -71.59
C LYS A 179 -58.22 53.21 -71.01
N ASP A 180 -58.84 54.30 -71.46
CA ASP A 180 -58.51 55.66 -71.02
C ASP A 180 -58.82 55.87 -69.52
N ALA A 181 -59.86 55.19 -69.02
CA ALA A 181 -60.31 55.35 -67.65
C ALA A 181 -59.39 54.65 -66.63
N ILE A 182 -58.87 53.45 -66.93
CA ILE A 182 -58.08 52.67 -65.96
C ILE A 182 -56.63 53.15 -65.85
N ASP A 183 -55.90 53.35 -66.95
CA ASP A 183 -54.55 53.91 -66.91
C ASP A 183 -54.04 54.29 -68.33
N PRO A 184 -54.13 55.56 -68.76
CA PRO A 184 -53.78 55.97 -70.11
C PRO A 184 -52.28 55.82 -70.45
N ASP A 185 -51.40 55.62 -69.45
CA ASP A 185 -49.94 55.54 -69.60
C ASP A 185 -49.32 54.24 -69.00
N SER A 186 -50.12 53.17 -68.83
CA SER A 186 -49.70 52.02 -68.00
C SER A 186 -48.45 51.28 -68.50
N SER A 187 -47.53 51.01 -67.58
CA SER A 187 -46.43 50.06 -67.76
C SER A 187 -46.70 48.68 -67.16
N ASN A 188 -47.84 48.49 -66.49
CA ASN A 188 -48.19 47.24 -65.81
C ASN A 188 -48.66 46.18 -66.82
N ASP A 189 -47.91 45.08 -66.91
CA ASP A 189 -48.18 44.01 -67.89
C ASP A 189 -49.54 43.32 -67.69
N ASN A 190 -50.07 43.29 -66.45
CA ASN A 190 -51.38 42.69 -66.17
C ASN A 190 -52.55 43.58 -66.65
N ILE A 191 -52.38 44.90 -66.60
CA ILE A 191 -53.39 45.86 -67.10
C ILE A 191 -53.41 45.82 -68.64
N LYS A 192 -52.24 45.73 -69.28
CA LYS A 192 -52.13 45.58 -70.74
C LYS A 192 -52.86 44.35 -71.28
N GLU A 193 -52.82 43.22 -70.58
CA GLU A 193 -53.54 42.01 -71.02
C GLU A 193 -55.07 42.18 -70.96
N LEU A 194 -55.56 43.01 -70.03
CA LEU A 194 -56.98 43.38 -69.94
C LEU A 194 -57.38 44.40 -71.02
N GLU A 195 -56.52 45.37 -71.33
CA GLU A 195 -56.73 46.32 -72.44
C GLU A 195 -56.87 45.63 -73.80
N ASP A 196 -56.04 44.62 -74.07
CA ASP A 196 -56.09 43.88 -75.34
C ASP A 196 -57.40 43.10 -75.52
N LYS A 197 -58.07 42.73 -74.42
CA LYS A 197 -59.34 41.98 -74.43
C LYS A 197 -60.58 42.89 -74.43
N LEU A 198 -60.47 44.12 -73.92
CA LEU A 198 -61.56 45.08 -73.81
C LEU A 198 -61.35 46.23 -74.81
N THR A 199 -61.60 45.94 -76.09
CA THR A 199 -61.40 46.88 -77.18
C THR A 199 -62.56 47.87 -77.32
N ASP A 200 -62.29 49.03 -77.92
CA ASP A 200 -63.31 50.01 -78.31
C ASP A 200 -63.98 49.67 -79.67
N TYR A 201 -63.71 48.49 -80.22
CA TYR A 201 -64.23 48.06 -81.52
C TYR A 201 -64.47 46.54 -81.55
N VAL A 202 -65.42 46.12 -82.38
CA VAL A 202 -65.66 44.71 -82.72
C VAL A 202 -65.26 44.49 -84.17
N GLU A 203 -64.45 43.48 -84.44
CA GLU A 203 -63.97 43.14 -85.77
C GLU A 203 -64.22 41.66 -86.07
N ILE A 204 -64.99 41.40 -87.12
CA ILE A 204 -65.33 40.07 -87.61
C ILE A 204 -64.55 39.84 -88.89
N THR A 205 -63.93 38.68 -89.01
CA THR A 205 -63.23 38.23 -90.22
C THR A 205 -63.79 36.91 -90.69
N ALA A 206 -63.97 36.75 -91.99
CA ALA A 206 -64.47 35.51 -92.59
C ALA A 206 -63.93 35.36 -94.01
N ASP A 207 -63.79 34.11 -94.46
CA ASP A 207 -63.61 33.80 -95.87
C ASP A 207 -64.99 33.66 -96.52
N VAL A 208 -65.23 34.36 -97.62
CA VAL A 208 -66.56 34.46 -98.22
C VAL A 208 -66.55 34.05 -99.68
N GLU A 209 -67.56 33.28 -100.10
CA GLU A 209 -67.95 33.05 -101.48
C GLU A 209 -69.32 33.69 -101.73
N ASP A 210 -69.43 34.56 -102.75
CA ASP A 210 -70.68 35.25 -103.09
C ASP A 210 -71.27 36.06 -101.91
N PHE A 211 -70.54 37.08 -101.45
CA PHE A 211 -70.89 37.83 -100.24
C PHE A 211 -72.33 38.35 -100.24
N ALA A 212 -73.09 37.93 -99.24
CA ALA A 212 -74.38 38.53 -98.88
C ALA A 212 -74.53 38.58 -97.36
N LEU A 213 -74.84 39.75 -96.81
CA LEU A 213 -74.93 39.96 -95.37
C LEU A 213 -76.33 40.46 -95.01
N ASP A 214 -76.97 39.79 -94.04
CA ASP A 214 -78.22 40.25 -93.47
C ASP A 214 -78.00 41.41 -92.47
N MET A 215 -79.08 41.97 -91.93
CA MET A 215 -79.03 43.02 -90.90
C MET A 215 -78.09 42.64 -89.75
N THR A 216 -77.18 43.54 -89.41
CA THR A 216 -76.40 43.47 -88.17
C THR A 216 -77.04 44.38 -87.12
N MET A 217 -76.85 44.06 -85.84
CA MET A 217 -77.37 44.86 -84.73
C MET A 217 -76.25 45.11 -83.75
N SER A 218 -76.18 46.30 -83.16
CA SER A 218 -75.34 46.60 -82.00
C SER A 218 -76.18 47.22 -80.90
N VAL A 219 -75.86 46.95 -79.64
CA VAL A 219 -76.60 47.43 -78.48
C VAL A 219 -75.63 48.01 -77.46
N ALA A 220 -75.87 49.24 -77.01
CA ALA A 220 -75.20 49.77 -75.83
C ALA A 220 -75.92 49.27 -74.58
N LEU A 221 -75.16 48.63 -73.69
CA LEU A 221 -75.60 48.05 -72.44
C LEU A 221 -74.90 48.79 -71.30
N PRO A 222 -75.44 49.93 -70.83
CA PRO A 222 -74.88 50.65 -69.70
C PRO A 222 -74.89 49.81 -68.41
N ASP A 223 -75.85 48.88 -68.27
CA ASP A 223 -76.05 48.08 -67.06
C ASP A 223 -75.07 46.90 -66.88
N LEU A 224 -74.31 46.51 -67.90
CA LEU A 224 -73.48 45.30 -67.78
C LEU A 224 -72.29 45.48 -66.83
N LEU A 225 -71.73 46.69 -66.75
CA LEU A 225 -70.57 46.96 -65.90
C LEU A 225 -70.93 47.20 -64.43
N SER A 226 -72.18 47.60 -64.15
CA SER A 226 -72.64 47.88 -62.78
C SER A 226 -72.90 46.61 -61.96
N GLU A 227 -73.08 45.45 -62.61
CA GLU A 227 -73.19 44.14 -61.93
C GLU A 227 -71.87 43.67 -61.29
N PHE A 228 -70.73 44.27 -61.66
CA PHE A 228 -69.46 44.00 -61.00
C PHE A 228 -69.37 44.77 -59.68
N ASP A 229 -69.77 44.12 -58.57
CA ASP A 229 -69.78 44.71 -57.23
C ASP A 229 -68.37 44.75 -56.61
N ILE A 230 -67.64 45.84 -56.87
CA ILE A 230 -66.28 46.09 -56.32
C ILE A 230 -66.27 47.26 -55.31
N THR A 231 -67.45 47.80 -54.95
CA THR A 231 -67.55 49.13 -54.30
C THR A 231 -67.43 49.10 -52.77
N ASP A 232 -67.63 47.97 -52.11
CA ASP A 232 -67.67 47.90 -50.63
C ASP A 232 -66.34 47.40 -49.99
N ASP A 233 -65.75 48.24 -49.12
CA ASP A 233 -64.74 47.91 -48.08
C ASP A 233 -63.31 47.47 -48.48
N VAL A 234 -62.67 48.12 -49.46
CA VAL A 234 -61.21 48.01 -49.65
C VAL A 234 -60.50 49.28 -49.16
N ASP A 235 -60.09 49.27 -47.89
CA ASP A 235 -59.15 50.27 -47.33
C ASP A 235 -57.85 49.54 -46.92
N ILE A 236 -56.76 49.81 -47.62
CA ILE A 236 -55.45 49.17 -47.41
C ILE A 236 -54.58 50.15 -46.60
N ASP A 237 -54.50 49.92 -45.29
CA ASP A 237 -53.64 50.67 -44.37
C ASP A 237 -52.17 50.19 -44.51
N THR A 238 -51.42 50.90 -45.34
CA THR A 238 -50.03 50.60 -45.75
C THR A 238 -49.04 50.75 -44.60
N GLU A 239 -49.21 51.77 -43.75
CA GLU A 239 -48.32 52.03 -42.61
C GLU A 239 -48.34 50.87 -41.61
N LYS A 240 -49.53 50.31 -41.30
CA LYS A 240 -49.64 49.17 -40.39
C LYS A 240 -49.02 47.89 -40.95
N LEU A 241 -49.09 47.70 -42.26
CA LEU A 241 -48.60 46.49 -42.91
C LEU A 241 -47.08 46.51 -43.06
N SER A 242 -46.50 47.66 -43.43
CA SER A 242 -45.04 47.88 -43.45
C SER A 242 -44.43 47.70 -42.06
N GLY A 243 -45.01 48.34 -41.02
CA GLY A 243 -44.54 48.16 -39.64
C GLY A 243 -44.71 46.74 -39.08
N SER A 244 -45.55 45.91 -39.70
CA SER A 244 -45.67 44.48 -39.35
C SER A 244 -44.61 43.64 -40.06
N ALA A 245 -44.24 44.00 -41.30
CA ALA A 245 -43.15 43.37 -42.04
C ALA A 245 -41.78 43.64 -41.39
N ASP A 246 -41.54 44.85 -40.91
CA ASP A 246 -40.32 45.19 -40.15
C ASP A 246 -40.18 44.34 -38.88
N LYS A 247 -41.26 44.23 -38.10
CA LYS A 247 -41.28 43.38 -36.89
C LYS A 247 -41.05 41.91 -37.21
N LEU A 248 -41.57 41.43 -38.34
CA LEU A 248 -41.32 40.06 -38.80
C LEU A 248 -39.85 39.88 -39.17
N SER A 249 -39.24 40.84 -39.89
CA SER A 249 -37.82 40.80 -40.23
C SER A 249 -36.93 40.84 -38.97
N ASP A 250 -37.23 41.70 -38.01
CA ASP A 250 -36.47 41.75 -36.75
C ASP A 250 -36.63 40.48 -35.92
N GLY A 251 -37.84 39.90 -35.88
CA GLY A 251 -38.06 38.58 -35.29
C GLY A 251 -37.26 37.48 -36.00
N MET A 252 -37.17 37.52 -37.33
CA MET A 252 -36.38 36.57 -38.10
C MET A 252 -34.88 36.72 -37.85
N LYS A 253 -34.35 37.94 -37.75
CA LYS A 253 -32.94 38.18 -37.36
C LYS A 253 -32.62 37.56 -36.00
N GLN A 254 -33.51 37.70 -35.02
CA GLN A 254 -33.30 37.07 -33.70
C GLN A 254 -33.27 35.54 -33.78
N ILE A 255 -34.09 34.95 -34.64
CA ILE A 255 -34.08 33.49 -34.84
C ILE A 255 -32.80 33.06 -35.57
N LEU A 256 -32.34 33.84 -36.57
CA LEU A 256 -31.05 33.61 -37.24
C LEU A 256 -29.87 33.66 -36.27
N ASP A 257 -29.77 34.72 -35.46
CA ASP A 257 -28.74 34.83 -34.41
C ASP A 257 -28.77 33.63 -33.45
N GLY A 258 -29.98 33.18 -33.08
CA GLY A 258 -30.17 31.99 -32.24
C GLY A 258 -29.76 30.68 -32.93
N SER A 259 -29.98 30.57 -34.24
CA SER A 259 -29.58 29.43 -35.07
C SER A 259 -28.06 29.36 -35.23
N ASP A 260 -27.41 30.50 -35.46
CA ASP A 260 -25.94 30.61 -35.50
C ASP A 260 -25.33 30.24 -34.14
N ALA A 261 -25.90 30.72 -33.04
CA ALA A 261 -25.47 30.34 -31.70
C ALA A 261 -25.63 28.83 -31.44
N LEU A 262 -26.72 28.22 -31.93
CA LEU A 262 -26.93 26.77 -31.86
C LEU A 262 -25.85 26.02 -32.66
N CYS A 263 -25.56 26.42 -33.90
CA CYS A 263 -24.49 25.85 -34.72
C CYS A 263 -23.13 25.91 -34.01
N GLY A 264 -22.75 27.08 -33.48
CA GLY A 264 -21.48 27.23 -32.74
C GLY A 264 -21.43 26.39 -31.45
N GLY A 265 -22.56 26.23 -30.76
CA GLY A 265 -22.69 25.33 -29.61
C GLY A 265 -22.49 23.85 -29.99
N LEU A 266 -23.03 23.44 -31.15
CA LEU A 266 -22.87 22.07 -31.67
C LEU A 266 -21.44 21.79 -32.14
N ASP A 267 -20.76 22.76 -32.74
CA ASP A 267 -19.34 22.64 -33.07
C ASP A 267 -18.48 22.48 -31.80
N THR A 268 -18.77 23.27 -30.76
CA THR A 268 -18.09 23.14 -29.46
C THR A 268 -18.31 21.75 -28.84
N LEU A 269 -19.54 21.24 -28.93
CA LEU A 269 -19.87 19.91 -28.42
C LEU A 269 -19.18 18.80 -29.24
N TYR A 270 -19.11 18.95 -30.56
CA TYR A 270 -18.38 18.05 -31.46
C TYR A 270 -16.89 17.99 -31.13
N ASP A 271 -16.24 19.16 -30.96
CA ASP A 271 -14.84 19.23 -30.51
C ASP A 271 -14.65 18.61 -29.12
N GLY A 272 -15.64 18.77 -28.24
CA GLY A 272 -15.68 18.12 -26.93
C GLY A 272 -15.71 16.59 -27.02
N CYS A 273 -16.42 16.03 -28.00
CA CYS A 273 -16.44 14.59 -28.25
C CYS A 273 -15.08 14.07 -28.72
N GLY A 274 -14.37 14.83 -29.55
CA GLY A 274 -12.99 14.51 -29.93
C GLY A 274 -12.05 14.43 -28.72
N LYS A 275 -12.11 15.42 -27.83
CA LYS A 275 -11.33 15.42 -26.58
C LYS A 275 -11.72 14.27 -25.64
N LEU A 276 -13.01 13.92 -25.58
CA LEU A 276 -13.49 12.79 -24.80
C LEU A 276 -12.92 11.48 -25.36
N SER A 277 -12.93 11.29 -26.68
CA SER A 277 -12.34 10.14 -27.37
C SER A 277 -10.85 9.99 -27.04
N ASP A 278 -10.06 11.07 -27.21
CA ASP A 278 -8.63 11.06 -26.88
C ASP A 278 -8.37 10.74 -25.41
N GLY A 279 -9.25 11.22 -24.52
CA GLY A 279 -9.18 10.95 -23.09
C GLY A 279 -9.50 9.49 -22.75
N THR A 280 -10.51 8.90 -23.40
CA THR A 280 -10.86 7.49 -23.23
C THR A 280 -9.79 6.56 -23.77
N ASP A 281 -9.14 6.90 -24.88
CA ASP A 281 -8.03 6.11 -25.43
C ASP A 281 -6.87 6.02 -24.43
N LYS A 282 -6.44 7.17 -23.88
CA LYS A 282 -5.38 7.21 -22.85
C LYS A 282 -5.76 6.44 -21.59
N LEU A 283 -7.02 6.53 -21.17
CA LEU A 283 -7.49 5.83 -19.99
C LEU A 283 -7.57 4.32 -20.23
N ALA A 284 -7.95 3.88 -21.43
CA ALA A 284 -7.94 2.48 -21.84
C ALA A 284 -6.52 1.90 -21.83
N ASP A 285 -5.55 2.63 -22.39
CA ASP A 285 -4.14 2.23 -22.36
C ASP A 285 -3.62 2.07 -20.92
N GLY A 286 -3.87 3.05 -20.05
CA GLY A 286 -3.48 2.96 -18.64
C GLY A 286 -4.18 1.84 -17.87
N ALA A 287 -5.45 1.57 -18.16
CA ALA A 287 -6.17 0.45 -17.56
C ALA A 287 -5.62 -0.90 -18.03
N LEU A 288 -5.19 -1.00 -19.30
CA LEU A 288 -4.53 -2.18 -19.85
C LEU A 288 -3.15 -2.41 -19.21
N GLU A 289 -2.35 -1.36 -19.03
CA GLU A 289 -1.07 -1.44 -18.31
C GLU A 289 -1.26 -1.91 -16.88
N LEU A 290 -2.24 -1.35 -16.15
CA LEU A 290 -2.59 -1.77 -14.80
C LEU A 290 -3.01 -3.25 -14.76
N LYS A 291 -3.87 -3.68 -15.70
CA LYS A 291 -4.29 -5.08 -15.83
C LYS A 291 -3.10 -6.01 -16.06
N ASN A 292 -2.17 -5.64 -16.92
CA ASN A 292 -0.98 -6.46 -17.21
C ASN A 292 -0.03 -6.52 -16.01
N GLY A 293 0.27 -5.38 -15.38
CA GLY A 293 1.13 -5.33 -14.19
C GLY A 293 0.56 -6.09 -12.99
N THR A 294 -0.76 -6.10 -12.84
CA THR A 294 -1.43 -6.88 -11.77
C THR A 294 -1.40 -8.39 -12.03
N ALA A 295 -1.45 -8.81 -13.30
CA ALA A 295 -1.25 -10.22 -13.66
C ALA A 295 0.20 -10.68 -13.41
N GLU A 296 1.20 -9.82 -13.65
CA GLU A 296 2.60 -10.11 -13.28
C GLU A 296 2.79 -10.18 -11.76
N LEU A 297 2.16 -9.27 -11.02
CA LEU A 297 2.17 -9.29 -9.55
C LEU A 297 1.55 -10.56 -8.99
N ASP A 298 0.38 -10.97 -9.51
CA ASP A 298 -0.28 -12.21 -9.10
C ASP A 298 0.63 -13.42 -9.34
N LYS A 299 1.21 -13.53 -10.54
CA LYS A 299 2.16 -14.60 -10.86
C LYS A 299 3.35 -14.61 -9.89
N GLY A 300 3.96 -13.46 -9.63
CA GLY A 300 5.09 -13.35 -8.69
C GLY A 300 4.72 -13.71 -7.25
N ALA A 301 3.51 -13.35 -6.82
CA ALA A 301 3.00 -13.72 -5.50
C ALA A 301 2.72 -15.23 -5.38
N ASN A 302 2.19 -15.85 -6.43
CA ASN A 302 2.02 -17.30 -6.52
C ASN A 302 3.36 -18.04 -6.50
N ASP A 303 4.36 -17.57 -7.26
CA ASP A 303 5.72 -18.12 -7.27
C ASP A 303 6.37 -18.02 -5.88
N LEU A 304 6.23 -16.86 -5.20
CA LEU A 304 6.69 -16.68 -3.83
C LEU A 304 5.97 -17.62 -2.85
N SER A 305 4.66 -17.79 -3.00
CA SER A 305 3.87 -18.69 -2.15
C SER A 305 4.33 -20.16 -2.31
N ALA A 306 4.55 -20.61 -3.54
CA ALA A 306 5.06 -21.95 -3.83
C ALA A 306 6.48 -22.17 -3.30
N GLY A 307 7.36 -21.16 -3.43
CA GLY A 307 8.71 -21.19 -2.86
C GLY A 307 8.69 -21.26 -1.33
N ALA A 308 7.84 -20.44 -0.69
CA ALA A 308 7.65 -20.46 0.76
C ALA A 308 7.04 -21.78 1.25
N ASP A 309 6.16 -22.41 0.47
CA ASP A 309 5.61 -23.74 0.78
C ASP A 309 6.68 -24.84 0.74
N SER A 310 7.55 -24.79 -0.27
CA SER A 310 8.68 -25.70 -0.40
C SER A 310 9.66 -25.54 0.76
N LEU A 311 9.98 -24.30 1.13
CA LEU A 311 10.82 -23.99 2.28
C LEU A 311 10.18 -24.46 3.59
N SER A 312 8.89 -24.18 3.80
CA SER A 312 8.16 -24.60 4.99
C SER A 312 8.12 -26.12 5.12
N SER A 313 7.92 -26.84 4.01
CA SER A 313 7.90 -28.30 3.99
C SER A 313 9.28 -28.87 4.36
N GLY A 314 10.36 -28.34 3.76
CA GLY A 314 11.72 -28.76 4.09
C GLY A 314 12.13 -28.45 5.54
N LEU A 315 11.67 -27.32 6.09
CA LEU A 315 11.92 -26.98 7.50
C LEU A 315 11.12 -27.86 8.47
N ASN A 316 9.89 -28.25 8.11
CA ASN A 316 9.12 -29.22 8.90
C ASN A 316 9.80 -30.60 8.90
N GLU A 317 10.35 -31.03 7.76
CA GLU A 317 11.13 -32.28 7.68
C GLU A 317 12.41 -32.17 8.52
N LEU A 318 13.13 -31.04 8.45
CA LEU A 318 14.32 -30.81 9.26
C LEU A 318 13.98 -30.76 10.76
N SER A 319 12.86 -30.16 11.15
CA SER A 319 12.34 -30.13 12.52
C SER A 319 12.06 -31.54 13.03
N SER A 320 11.35 -32.37 12.25
CA SER A 320 11.11 -33.77 12.61
C SER A 320 12.40 -34.58 12.77
N ASN A 321 13.37 -34.41 11.86
CA ASN A 321 14.67 -35.06 11.99
C ASN A 321 15.48 -34.52 13.19
N SER A 322 15.28 -33.25 13.54
CA SER A 322 15.89 -32.59 14.69
C SER A 322 15.37 -33.16 16.01
N ASP A 323 14.06 -33.43 16.10
CA ASP A 323 13.45 -34.14 17.23
C ASP A 323 14.05 -35.53 17.42
N ASP A 324 14.26 -36.27 16.34
CA ASP A 324 14.89 -37.59 16.37
C ASP A 324 16.36 -37.51 16.87
N ILE A 325 17.12 -36.51 16.43
CA ILE A 325 18.50 -36.28 16.87
C ILE A 325 18.54 -35.89 18.36
N VAL A 326 17.64 -35.03 18.83
CA VAL A 326 17.51 -34.69 20.25
C VAL A 326 17.14 -35.93 21.07
N GLY A 327 16.20 -36.74 20.60
CA GLY A 327 15.85 -38.02 21.22
C GLY A 327 17.05 -38.97 21.32
N GLY A 328 17.85 -39.07 20.25
CA GLY A 328 19.11 -39.83 20.24
C GLY A 328 20.15 -39.28 21.22
N ALA A 329 20.29 -37.95 21.31
CA ALA A 329 21.19 -37.31 22.26
C ALA A 329 20.77 -37.57 23.72
N VAL A 330 19.47 -37.57 24.02
CA VAL A 330 18.96 -37.95 25.35
C VAL A 330 19.30 -39.41 25.67
N GLN A 331 19.15 -40.33 24.71
CA GLN A 331 19.51 -41.74 24.90
C GLN A 331 21.00 -41.91 25.21
N VAL A 332 21.86 -41.24 24.45
CA VAL A 332 23.32 -41.28 24.69
C VAL A 332 23.67 -40.66 26.03
N PHE A 333 23.07 -39.53 26.40
CA PHE A 333 23.33 -38.91 27.70
C PHE A 333 22.96 -39.85 28.84
N ASN A 334 21.76 -40.41 28.82
CA ASN A 334 21.31 -41.37 29.83
C ASN A 334 22.25 -42.59 29.90
N ALA A 335 22.71 -43.13 28.76
CA ALA A 335 23.67 -44.22 28.75
C ALA A 335 25.05 -43.84 29.36
N LEU A 336 25.52 -42.61 29.12
CA LEU A 336 26.74 -42.08 29.75
C LEU A 336 26.55 -41.94 31.26
N LEU A 337 25.39 -41.47 31.71
CA LEU A 337 25.04 -41.31 33.12
C LEU A 337 24.90 -42.66 33.83
N ASP A 338 24.28 -43.65 33.20
CA ASP A 338 24.19 -45.03 33.72
C ASP A 338 25.60 -45.65 33.85
N THR A 339 26.45 -45.43 32.84
CA THR A 339 27.84 -45.91 32.85
C THR A 339 28.64 -45.22 33.95
N ALA A 340 28.51 -43.91 34.10
CA ALA A 340 29.13 -43.12 35.16
C ALA A 340 28.69 -43.62 36.54
N THR A 341 27.38 -43.77 36.75
CA THR A 341 26.80 -44.30 38.00
C THR A 341 27.41 -45.65 38.35
N LYS A 342 27.51 -46.55 37.37
CA LYS A 342 28.12 -47.87 37.57
C LYS A 342 29.60 -47.79 37.95
N GLN A 343 30.39 -46.99 37.23
CA GLN A 343 31.83 -46.83 37.52
C GLN A 343 32.06 -46.30 38.93
N ILE A 344 31.23 -45.37 39.38
CA ILE A 344 31.31 -44.77 40.72
C ILE A 344 30.96 -45.83 41.80
N ARG A 345 29.91 -46.61 41.58
CA ARG A 345 29.52 -47.71 42.49
C ARG A 345 30.57 -48.82 42.53
N ASP A 346 31.15 -49.17 41.39
CA ASP A 346 32.24 -50.18 41.29
C ASP A 346 33.51 -49.70 42.02
N ALA A 347 33.72 -48.37 42.15
CA ALA A 347 34.77 -47.77 42.97
C ALA A 347 34.43 -47.75 44.48
N GLY A 348 33.28 -48.30 44.89
CA GLY A 348 32.87 -48.42 46.29
C GLY A 348 32.21 -47.17 46.88
N LEU A 349 31.85 -46.19 46.06
CA LEU A 349 31.19 -44.96 46.48
C LEU A 349 29.66 -45.12 46.43
N ASP A 350 28.97 -44.55 47.43
CA ASP A 350 27.51 -44.53 47.46
C ASP A 350 26.97 -43.46 46.50
N CYS A 351 26.52 -43.88 45.32
CA CYS A 351 26.04 -42.99 44.27
C CYS A 351 24.59 -43.31 43.91
N PRO A 352 23.65 -42.34 44.03
CA PRO A 352 22.31 -42.49 43.49
C PRO A 352 22.36 -42.50 41.95
N ASP A 353 21.27 -42.93 41.32
CA ASP A 353 21.20 -42.94 39.85
C ASP A 353 21.34 -41.52 39.30
N LEU A 354 22.32 -41.34 38.41
CA LEU A 354 22.57 -40.06 37.76
C LEU A 354 21.55 -39.84 36.62
N THR A 355 21.05 -38.61 36.55
CA THR A 355 20.11 -38.13 35.54
C THR A 355 20.63 -36.82 34.96
N ILE A 356 20.12 -36.42 33.80
CA ILE A 356 20.47 -35.16 33.14
C ILE A 356 20.30 -33.96 34.11
N ASP A 357 19.30 -34.02 35.00
CA ASP A 357 18.94 -32.93 35.89
C ASP A 357 19.76 -32.91 37.20
N ASN A 358 20.26 -34.06 37.68
CA ASN A 358 20.89 -34.14 39.01
C ASN A 358 22.40 -34.44 39.00
N TYR A 359 22.99 -34.85 37.87
CA TYR A 359 24.34 -35.42 37.89
C TYR A 359 25.40 -34.44 38.42
N GLN A 360 25.25 -33.15 38.13
CA GLN A 360 26.20 -32.14 38.59
C GLN A 360 26.22 -32.03 40.11
N GLU A 361 25.04 -32.03 40.74
CA GLU A 361 24.90 -31.93 42.19
C GLU A 361 25.47 -33.18 42.87
N VAL A 362 25.07 -34.36 42.40
CA VAL A 362 25.53 -35.65 42.95
C VAL A 362 27.06 -35.78 42.85
N LEU A 363 27.64 -35.49 41.67
CA LEU A 363 29.09 -35.60 41.49
C LEU A 363 29.86 -34.58 42.32
N ASN A 364 29.35 -33.35 42.47
CA ASN A 364 29.98 -32.36 43.35
C ASN A 364 30.00 -32.83 44.80
N SER A 365 28.90 -33.37 45.32
CA SER A 365 28.84 -33.91 46.68
C SER A 365 29.81 -35.07 46.89
N LEU A 366 29.91 -35.99 45.92
CA LEU A 366 30.87 -37.09 45.97
C LEU A 366 32.32 -36.60 45.95
N ILE A 367 32.65 -35.65 45.07
CA ILE A 367 33.98 -35.03 45.01
C ILE A 367 34.32 -34.38 46.36
N SER A 368 33.39 -33.63 46.97
CA SER A 368 33.59 -33.02 48.29
C SER A 368 33.77 -34.06 49.40
N SER A 369 33.12 -35.23 49.31
CA SER A 369 33.29 -36.31 50.29
C SER A 369 34.68 -36.98 50.22
N LEU A 370 35.36 -36.84 49.08
CA LEU A 370 36.71 -37.34 48.84
C LEU A 370 37.79 -36.26 48.98
N ASP A 371 37.42 -35.05 49.42
CA ASP A 371 38.35 -33.96 49.65
C ASP A 371 39.47 -34.39 50.61
N ASP A 372 40.72 -34.10 50.24
CA ASP A 372 41.91 -34.56 50.97
C ASP A 372 41.83 -34.21 52.47
N ASN A 373 41.28 -33.04 52.81
CA ASN A 373 41.15 -32.60 54.21
C ASN A 373 40.02 -33.34 54.94
N ALA A 374 38.89 -33.59 54.27
CA ALA A 374 37.78 -34.36 54.82
C ALA A 374 38.20 -35.80 55.12
N VAL A 375 38.86 -36.46 54.17
CA VAL A 375 39.33 -37.85 54.32
C VAL A 375 40.47 -37.94 55.34
N TYR A 376 41.41 -36.99 55.34
CA TYR A 376 42.47 -36.93 56.34
C TYR A 376 41.92 -36.76 57.76
N THR A 377 40.95 -35.85 57.95
CA THR A 377 40.34 -35.61 59.26
C THR A 377 39.61 -36.84 59.77
N GLN A 378 38.88 -37.54 58.89
CA GLN A 378 38.21 -38.79 59.24
C GLN A 378 39.23 -39.88 59.62
N ALA A 379 40.28 -40.06 58.81
CA ALA A 379 41.34 -41.02 59.09
C ALA A 379 42.06 -40.72 60.42
N LEU A 380 42.37 -39.44 60.70
CA LEU A 380 42.97 -39.02 61.96
C LEU A 380 42.06 -39.30 63.15
N SER A 381 40.76 -39.07 63.02
CA SER A 381 39.79 -39.37 64.08
C SER A 381 39.72 -40.88 64.36
N GLU A 382 39.68 -41.71 63.32
CA GLU A 382 39.64 -43.18 63.44
C GLU A 382 40.94 -43.73 64.04
N VAL A 383 42.10 -43.24 63.59
CA VAL A 383 43.42 -43.63 64.11
C VAL A 383 43.56 -43.19 65.56
N THR A 384 43.21 -41.95 65.88
CA THR A 384 43.24 -41.45 67.27
C THR A 384 42.39 -42.33 68.17
N ALA A 385 41.16 -42.65 67.78
CA ALA A 385 40.29 -43.52 68.57
C ALA A 385 40.88 -44.93 68.74
N ALA A 386 41.49 -45.50 67.70
CA ALA A 386 42.10 -46.82 67.73
C ALA A 386 43.37 -46.88 68.61
N VAL A 387 44.19 -45.82 68.62
CA VAL A 387 45.38 -45.72 69.47
C VAL A 387 45.01 -45.44 70.91
N GLU A 388 44.06 -44.54 71.16
CA GLU A 388 43.55 -44.25 72.51
C GLU A 388 42.89 -45.47 73.17
N ALA A 389 42.25 -46.35 72.40
CA ALA A 389 41.76 -47.63 72.92
C ALA A 389 42.89 -48.52 73.49
N LYS A 390 44.15 -48.29 73.11
CA LYS A 390 45.34 -49.00 73.62
C LYS A 390 46.09 -48.24 74.71
N ARG A 391 45.57 -47.10 75.19
CA ARG A 391 46.23 -46.26 76.21
C ARG A 391 46.66 -47.04 77.45
N ALA A 392 45.81 -47.92 77.96
CA ALA A 392 46.13 -48.72 79.14
C ALA A 392 47.34 -49.66 78.91
N GLU A 393 47.47 -50.24 77.72
CA GLU A 393 48.61 -51.10 77.37
C GLU A 393 49.91 -50.28 77.26
N ILE A 394 49.85 -49.11 76.62
CA ILE A 394 51.00 -48.20 76.48
C ILE A 394 51.41 -47.67 77.84
N HIS A 395 50.46 -47.28 78.69
CA HIS A 395 50.70 -46.81 80.06
C HIS A 395 51.45 -47.86 80.88
N ALA A 396 50.99 -49.12 80.86
CA ALA A 396 51.65 -50.22 81.57
C ALA A 396 53.10 -50.46 81.08
N LEU A 397 53.35 -50.34 79.77
CA LEU A 397 54.71 -50.44 79.22
C LEU A 397 55.62 -49.29 79.67
N VAL A 398 55.10 -48.06 79.67
CA VAL A 398 55.83 -46.87 80.16
C VAL A 398 56.10 -47.00 81.66
N GLU A 399 55.09 -47.39 82.45
CA GLU A 399 55.22 -47.62 83.89
C GLU A 399 56.29 -48.69 84.18
N SER A 400 56.29 -49.80 83.44
CA SER A 400 57.32 -50.84 83.58
C SER A 400 58.72 -50.30 83.25
N ALA A 401 58.88 -49.57 82.14
CA ALA A 401 60.17 -49.01 81.75
C ALA A 401 60.70 -47.96 82.75
N VAL A 402 59.80 -47.14 83.31
CA VAL A 402 60.13 -46.18 84.36
C VAL A 402 60.51 -46.92 85.65
N LYS A 403 59.77 -47.98 86.01
CA LYS A 403 60.08 -48.83 87.16
C LYS A 403 61.46 -49.47 87.02
N ASP A 404 61.82 -49.97 85.84
CA ASP A 404 63.15 -50.54 85.59
C ASP A 404 64.26 -49.49 85.76
N ASN A 405 64.05 -48.28 85.22
CA ASN A 405 65.03 -47.18 85.37
C ASN A 405 65.20 -46.76 86.84
N ILE A 406 64.09 -46.61 87.57
CA ILE A 406 64.10 -46.28 89.01
C ILE A 406 64.75 -47.39 89.80
N THR A 407 64.47 -48.66 89.48
CA THR A 407 65.10 -49.81 90.13
C THR A 407 66.62 -49.78 89.97
N SER A 408 67.13 -49.50 88.77
CA SER A 408 68.57 -49.36 88.54
C SER A 408 69.17 -48.23 89.39
N ARG A 409 68.56 -47.04 89.37
CA ARG A 409 69.06 -45.86 90.11
C ARG A 409 69.00 -46.05 91.63
N VAL A 410 67.93 -46.63 92.15
CA VAL A 410 67.77 -46.94 93.58
C VAL A 410 68.77 -48.01 94.00
N THR A 411 68.96 -49.06 93.20
CA THR A 411 69.95 -50.11 93.49
C THR A 411 71.37 -49.54 93.55
N GLU A 412 71.75 -48.66 92.63
CA GLU A 412 73.04 -47.96 92.66
C GLU A 412 73.20 -47.08 93.91
N ALA A 413 72.16 -46.29 94.26
CA ALA A 413 72.19 -45.42 95.43
C ALA A 413 72.28 -46.23 96.74
N VAL A 414 71.52 -47.33 96.86
CA VAL A 414 71.57 -48.22 98.02
C VAL A 414 72.92 -48.94 98.07
N ARG A 415 73.50 -49.33 96.94
CA ARG A 415 74.85 -49.94 96.89
C ARG A 415 75.91 -49.01 97.44
N ALA A 416 75.90 -47.74 97.04
CA ALA A 416 76.86 -46.76 97.54
C ALA A 416 76.73 -46.54 99.06
N GLU A 417 75.50 -46.52 99.59
CA GLU A 417 75.26 -46.40 101.03
C GLU A 417 75.74 -47.65 101.80
N VAL A 418 75.41 -48.85 101.29
CA VAL A 418 75.86 -50.12 101.87
C VAL A 418 77.39 -50.23 101.82
N GLU A 419 78.01 -49.83 100.71
CA GLU A 419 79.47 -49.82 100.55
C GLU A 419 80.13 -48.93 101.61
N SER A 420 79.61 -47.72 101.86
CA SER A 420 80.13 -46.85 102.93
C SER A 420 79.96 -47.44 104.34
N GLN A 421 78.84 -48.11 104.61
CA GLN A 421 78.64 -48.80 105.89
C GLN A 421 79.58 -50.01 106.04
N VAL A 422 79.78 -50.77 104.96
CA VAL A 422 80.68 -51.94 104.91
C VAL A 422 82.15 -51.52 105.01
N GLU A 423 82.57 -50.43 104.36
CA GLU A 423 83.92 -49.85 104.49
C GLU A 423 84.29 -49.61 105.96
N ASN A 424 83.39 -48.96 106.71
CA ASN A 424 83.61 -48.72 108.13
C ASN A 424 83.65 -50.02 108.94
N ALA A 425 82.73 -50.95 108.69
CA ALA A 425 82.63 -52.20 109.45
C ALA A 425 83.79 -53.17 109.17
N VAL A 426 84.22 -53.29 107.91
CA VAL A 426 85.37 -54.12 107.51
C VAL A 426 86.66 -53.51 108.05
N TRP A 427 86.80 -52.18 108.03
CA TRP A 427 87.95 -51.52 108.63
C TRP A 427 88.00 -51.72 110.14
N GLU A 428 86.91 -51.54 110.87
CA GLU A 428 86.86 -51.75 112.32
C GLU A 428 87.24 -53.20 112.72
N GLN A 429 86.91 -54.19 111.89
CA GLN A 429 87.30 -55.59 112.09
C GLN A 429 88.77 -55.87 111.72
N ALA A 430 89.29 -55.23 110.67
CA ALA A 430 90.64 -55.45 110.17
C ALA A 430 91.70 -54.63 110.92
N GLU A 431 91.35 -53.45 111.42
CA GLU A 431 92.24 -52.48 112.07
C GLU A 431 93.09 -53.10 113.20
N PRO A 432 92.57 -53.95 114.11
CA PRO A 432 93.41 -54.55 115.15
C PRO A 432 94.47 -55.50 114.59
N ALA A 433 94.13 -56.27 113.55
CA ALA A 433 95.05 -57.21 112.90
C ALA A 433 96.11 -56.46 112.08
N VAL A 434 95.69 -55.45 111.31
CA VAL A 434 96.58 -54.56 110.54
C VAL A 434 97.51 -53.80 111.48
N THR A 435 97.00 -53.28 112.60
CA THR A 435 97.80 -52.59 113.62
C THR A 435 98.85 -53.52 114.22
N ALA A 436 98.49 -54.77 114.53
CA ALA A 436 99.45 -55.74 115.03
C ALA A 436 100.52 -56.10 113.99
N GLU A 437 100.15 -56.25 112.73
CA GLU A 437 101.07 -56.56 111.63
C GLU A 437 102.04 -55.40 111.35
N VAL A 438 101.53 -54.17 111.22
CA VAL A 438 102.34 -52.96 111.06
C VAL A 438 103.23 -52.73 112.27
N THR A 439 102.70 -52.88 113.49
CA THR A 439 103.50 -52.78 114.73
C THR A 439 104.61 -53.83 114.75
N SER A 440 104.34 -55.06 114.31
CA SER A 440 105.35 -56.12 114.22
C SER A 440 106.41 -55.81 113.16
N ALA A 441 106.00 -55.31 111.99
CA ALA A 441 106.91 -54.92 110.91
C ALA A 441 107.82 -53.75 111.35
N VAL A 442 107.25 -52.71 111.96
CA VAL A 442 107.99 -51.58 112.53
C VAL A 442 108.88 -52.04 113.68
N ARG A 443 108.39 -52.89 114.59
CA ARG A 443 109.20 -53.48 115.67
C ARG A 443 110.38 -54.26 115.13
N SER A 444 110.22 -55.02 114.06
CA SER A 444 111.32 -55.72 113.41
C SER A 444 112.36 -54.74 112.85
N GLN A 445 111.92 -53.65 112.21
CA GLN A 445 112.83 -52.61 111.72
C GLN A 445 113.58 -51.90 112.85
N VAL A 446 112.87 -51.51 113.92
CA VAL A 446 113.45 -50.91 115.13
C VAL A 446 114.40 -51.89 115.81
N THR A 447 114.04 -53.18 115.88
CA THR A 447 114.90 -54.22 116.43
C THR A 447 116.21 -54.34 115.68
N GLN A 448 116.17 -54.31 114.34
CA GLN A 448 117.40 -54.32 113.55
C GLN A 448 118.26 -53.09 113.81
N GLN A 449 117.65 -51.89 113.82
CA GLN A 449 118.37 -50.65 114.08
C GLN A 449 119.01 -50.62 115.49
N VAL A 450 118.25 -50.99 116.51
CA VAL A 450 118.73 -51.04 117.90
C VAL A 450 119.78 -52.14 118.09
N THR A 451 119.59 -53.32 117.50
CA THR A 451 120.58 -54.42 117.56
C THR A 451 121.92 -53.98 116.96
N SER A 452 121.90 -53.30 115.82
CA SER A 452 123.12 -52.74 115.22
C SER A 452 123.77 -51.69 116.14
N ALA A 453 122.98 -50.75 116.67
CA ALA A 453 123.50 -49.73 117.59
C ALA A 453 124.09 -50.32 118.88
N VAL A 454 123.48 -51.37 119.43
CA VAL A 454 123.99 -52.08 120.61
C VAL A 454 125.22 -52.93 120.25
N LYS A 455 125.28 -53.55 119.06
CA LYS A 455 126.46 -54.28 118.58
C LYS A 455 127.68 -53.36 118.53
N ASP A 456 127.49 -52.14 118.05
CA ASP A 456 128.55 -51.14 118.00
C ASP A 456 128.98 -50.73 119.43
N GLN A 457 128.01 -50.59 120.35
CA GLN A 457 128.29 -50.26 121.75
C GLN A 457 129.07 -51.39 122.47
N VAL A 458 128.69 -52.65 122.27
CA VAL A 458 129.38 -53.84 122.83
C VAL A 458 130.77 -53.99 122.22
N ARG A 459 130.90 -53.78 120.91
CA ARG A 459 132.19 -53.76 120.21
C ARG A 459 133.14 -52.76 120.85
N SER A 460 132.71 -51.52 121.06
CA SER A 460 133.53 -50.52 121.76
C SER A 460 133.93 -50.94 123.18
N GLN A 461 133.06 -51.64 123.91
CA GLN A 461 133.35 -52.10 125.28
C GLN A 461 134.33 -53.27 125.32
N VAL A 462 134.20 -54.26 124.42
CA VAL A 462 135.12 -55.41 124.34
C VAL A 462 136.52 -54.94 123.92
N LEU A 463 136.61 -54.03 122.96
CA LEU A 463 137.89 -53.45 122.55
C LEU A 463 138.59 -52.72 123.70
N ALA A 464 137.83 -51.90 124.44
CA ALA A 464 138.37 -51.20 125.60
C ALA A 464 138.85 -52.14 126.72
N ALA A 465 138.20 -53.29 126.91
CA ALA A 465 138.58 -54.27 127.94
C ALA A 465 139.91 -55.00 127.65
N GLU A 466 140.26 -55.17 126.37
CA GLU A 466 141.54 -55.72 125.91
C GLU A 466 142.63 -54.64 125.78
N GLY A 467 142.35 -53.39 126.17
CA GLY A 467 143.28 -52.26 126.07
C GLY A 467 143.49 -51.74 124.65
N LEU A 468 142.57 -52.06 123.73
CA LEU A 468 142.59 -51.71 122.31
C LEU A 468 141.58 -50.59 122.01
N ASP A 469 141.89 -49.76 121.03
CA ASP A 469 140.92 -48.89 120.34
C ASP A 469 140.64 -49.42 118.93
N GLU A 470 139.66 -48.85 118.23
CA GLU A 470 139.24 -49.33 116.90
C GLU A 470 140.41 -49.28 115.88
N ASP A 471 141.25 -48.25 115.95
CA ASP A 471 142.40 -48.06 115.05
C ASP A 471 143.52 -49.08 115.32
N THR A 472 143.75 -49.45 116.58
CA THR A 472 144.69 -50.52 116.95
C THR A 472 144.12 -51.91 116.78
N PHE A 473 142.79 -52.09 116.91
CA PHE A 473 142.07 -53.32 116.58
C PHE A 473 142.22 -53.66 115.10
N ASP A 474 142.06 -52.67 114.22
CA ASP A 474 142.23 -52.83 112.78
C ASP A 474 143.67 -53.16 112.34
N ALA A 475 144.68 -52.93 113.19
CA ALA A 475 146.08 -53.29 112.92
C ALA A 475 146.47 -54.71 113.38
N LEU A 476 145.58 -55.42 114.09
CA LEU A 476 145.79 -56.79 114.53
C LEU A 476 145.73 -57.79 113.37
N ASP A 477 146.43 -58.91 113.51
CA ASP A 477 146.30 -60.01 112.56
C ASP A 477 144.90 -60.63 112.62
N ASP A 478 144.46 -61.22 111.51
CA ASP A 478 143.08 -61.70 111.36
C ASP A 478 142.71 -62.79 112.38
N SER A 479 143.67 -63.56 112.90
CA SER A 479 143.41 -64.56 113.94
C SER A 479 142.97 -63.87 115.23
N THR A 480 143.67 -62.82 115.64
CA THR A 480 143.38 -62.05 116.86
C THR A 480 142.09 -61.22 116.72
N LYS A 481 141.83 -60.63 115.54
CA LYS A 481 140.54 -59.96 115.25
C LYS A 481 139.37 -60.93 115.30
N THR A 482 139.56 -62.15 114.81
CA THR A 482 138.52 -63.18 114.82
C THR A 482 138.20 -63.62 116.24
N GLU A 483 139.20 -63.76 117.13
CA GLU A 483 138.97 -64.06 118.54
C GLU A 483 138.15 -62.94 119.24
N ILE A 484 138.49 -61.68 119.01
CA ILE A 484 137.77 -60.54 119.58
C ILE A 484 136.37 -60.36 118.97
N ASN A 485 136.21 -60.51 117.64
CA ASN A 485 134.89 -60.46 117.01
C ASN A 485 134.01 -61.62 117.47
N ASN A 486 134.58 -62.82 117.65
CA ASN A 486 133.88 -63.94 118.27
C ASN A 486 133.52 -63.64 119.72
N ALA A 487 134.37 -62.92 120.48
CA ALA A 487 134.06 -62.47 121.83
C ALA A 487 132.93 -61.42 121.86
N ILE A 488 132.91 -60.47 120.90
CA ILE A 488 131.82 -59.50 120.72
C ILE A 488 130.52 -60.23 120.36
N GLU A 489 130.56 -61.17 119.43
CA GLU A 489 129.38 -61.95 119.05
C GLU A 489 128.92 -62.86 120.18
N GLN A 490 129.84 -63.47 120.94
CA GLN A 490 129.49 -64.18 122.16
C GLN A 490 128.83 -63.26 123.19
N GLN A 491 129.35 -62.04 123.40
CA GLN A 491 128.72 -61.04 124.28
C GLN A 491 127.35 -60.59 123.76
N MET A 492 127.19 -60.39 122.46
CA MET A 492 125.90 -60.06 121.82
C MET A 492 124.86 -61.18 122.03
N THR A 493 125.30 -62.42 122.22
CA THR A 493 124.42 -63.56 122.54
C THR A 493 124.19 -63.76 124.03
N THR A 494 124.79 -62.96 124.92
CA THR A 494 124.53 -63.03 126.35
C THR A 494 123.12 -62.56 126.67
N GLU A 495 122.56 -63.12 127.74
CA GLU A 495 121.21 -62.79 128.19
C GLU A 495 121.07 -61.32 128.59
N GLU A 496 122.13 -60.71 129.13
CA GLU A 496 122.16 -59.29 129.51
C GLU A 496 122.06 -58.36 128.29
N ILE A 497 122.82 -58.62 127.22
CA ILE A 497 122.79 -57.78 126.01
C ILE A 497 121.50 -57.99 125.21
N ARG A 498 120.98 -59.22 125.13
CA ARG A 498 119.66 -59.47 124.53
C ARG A 498 118.56 -58.72 125.29
N SER A 499 118.56 -58.80 126.62
CA SER A 499 117.62 -58.05 127.45
C SER A 499 117.76 -56.53 127.26
N LEU A 500 118.97 -56.01 127.06
CA LEU A 500 119.20 -54.59 126.79
C LEU A 500 118.68 -54.16 125.41
N ILE A 501 118.89 -54.98 124.37
CA ILE A 501 118.34 -54.74 123.03
C ILE A 501 116.81 -54.72 123.12
N ASP A 502 116.20 -55.72 123.74
CA ASP A 502 114.74 -55.78 123.90
C ASP A 502 114.22 -54.58 124.71
N ALA A 503 114.92 -54.16 125.77
CA ALA A 503 114.56 -52.97 126.55
C ALA A 503 114.65 -51.68 125.72
N LYS A 504 115.71 -51.48 124.94
CA LYS A 504 115.88 -50.31 124.06
C LYS A 504 114.92 -50.31 122.87
N VAL A 505 114.63 -51.49 122.31
CA VAL A 505 113.59 -51.66 121.27
C VAL A 505 112.24 -51.29 121.83
N ASN A 506 111.89 -51.79 123.03
CA ASN A 506 110.65 -51.41 123.69
C ASN A 506 110.59 -49.91 123.98
N GLU A 507 111.69 -49.29 124.43
CA GLU A 507 111.76 -47.84 124.64
C GLU A 507 111.52 -47.05 123.34
N GLN A 508 112.15 -47.44 122.22
CA GLN A 508 111.93 -46.78 120.92
C GLN A 508 110.53 -47.04 120.35
N MET A 509 110.02 -48.26 120.48
CA MET A 509 108.64 -48.62 120.10
C MET A 509 107.60 -47.83 120.89
N GLU A 510 107.92 -47.43 122.12
CA GLU A 510 107.05 -46.59 122.97
C GLU A 510 107.20 -45.08 122.69
N SER A 511 108.14 -44.67 121.82
CA SER A 511 108.32 -43.25 121.46
C SER A 511 107.15 -42.71 120.64
N ASP A 512 106.82 -41.44 120.85
CA ASP A 512 105.72 -40.77 120.17
C ASP A 512 105.89 -40.75 118.64
N GLU A 513 107.14 -40.68 118.16
CA GLU A 513 107.48 -40.66 116.73
C GLU A 513 107.20 -42.02 116.07
N ILE A 514 107.60 -43.14 116.69
CA ILE A 514 107.33 -44.49 116.18
C ILE A 514 105.86 -44.86 116.31
N LYS A 515 105.18 -44.46 117.40
CA LYS A 515 103.72 -44.65 117.54
C LYS A 515 102.92 -43.88 116.48
N ALA A 516 103.33 -42.66 116.16
CA ALA A 516 102.74 -41.87 115.08
C ALA A 516 102.99 -42.52 113.71
N MET A 517 104.22 -42.98 113.45
CA MET A 517 104.54 -43.71 112.23
C MET A 517 103.74 -45.00 112.08
N ILE A 518 103.56 -45.79 113.15
CA ILE A 518 102.70 -46.98 113.13
C ILE A 518 101.26 -46.59 112.79
N SER A 519 100.72 -45.55 113.45
CA SER A 519 99.34 -45.10 113.21
C SER A 519 99.15 -44.59 111.76
N GLU A 520 100.11 -43.84 111.22
CA GLU A 520 100.07 -43.37 109.82
C GLU A 520 100.19 -44.52 108.82
N GLN A 521 101.08 -45.50 109.08
CA GLN A 521 101.23 -46.68 108.23
C GLN A 521 100.00 -47.60 108.30
N VAL A 522 99.34 -47.71 109.46
CA VAL A 522 98.07 -48.41 109.61
C VAL A 522 96.98 -47.74 108.78
N GLU A 523 96.81 -46.42 108.88
CA GLU A 523 95.78 -45.72 108.10
C GLU A 523 96.02 -45.82 106.58
N LEU A 524 97.28 -45.88 106.13
CA LEU A 524 97.61 -46.14 104.72
C LEU A 524 97.19 -47.54 104.23
N GLN A 525 97.06 -48.53 105.12
CA GLN A 525 96.58 -49.87 104.77
C GLN A 525 95.06 -49.94 104.57
N LYS A 526 94.31 -48.91 105.00
CA LYS A 526 92.85 -48.81 104.79
C LYS A 526 92.47 -48.84 103.32
N ASP A 527 93.31 -48.25 102.48
CA ASP A 527 93.15 -48.22 101.03
C ASP A 527 93.84 -49.39 100.30
N SER A 528 94.32 -50.40 101.04
CA SER A 528 94.99 -51.55 100.42
C SER A 528 94.02 -52.39 99.57
N GLU A 529 94.55 -53.06 98.55
CA GLU A 529 93.77 -53.90 97.65
C GLU A 529 93.01 -55.01 98.39
N GLN A 530 93.61 -55.55 99.46
CA GLN A 530 92.99 -56.60 100.28
C GLN A 530 91.76 -56.08 101.03
N ILE A 531 91.82 -54.87 101.59
CA ILE A 531 90.68 -54.24 102.28
C ILE A 531 89.62 -53.82 101.26
N ARG A 532 90.00 -53.24 100.13
CA ARG A 532 89.06 -52.90 99.05
C ARG A 532 88.32 -54.12 98.49
N GLN A 533 89.02 -55.23 98.30
CA GLN A 533 88.39 -56.48 97.86
C GLN A 533 87.44 -57.04 98.93
N ALA A 534 87.84 -57.03 100.21
CA ALA A 534 86.99 -57.48 101.31
C ALA A 534 85.73 -56.60 101.47
N VAL A 535 85.87 -55.28 101.31
CA VAL A 535 84.75 -54.34 101.27
C VAL A 535 83.82 -54.64 100.09
N SER A 536 84.35 -54.81 98.89
CA SER A 536 83.56 -55.12 97.69
C SER A 536 82.81 -56.45 97.82
N GLU A 537 83.49 -57.53 98.23
CA GLU A 537 82.88 -58.85 98.44
C GLU A 537 81.79 -58.80 99.52
N GLN A 538 82.04 -58.11 100.63
CA GLN A 538 81.07 -57.98 101.71
C GLN A 538 79.89 -57.07 101.32
N THR A 539 80.13 -56.03 100.51
CA THR A 539 79.09 -55.17 99.92
C THR A 539 78.19 -55.98 99.01
N ASP A 540 78.75 -56.82 98.13
CA ASP A 540 77.96 -57.68 97.25
C ASP A 540 77.15 -58.73 98.04
N ILE A 541 77.69 -59.25 99.14
CA ILE A 541 76.94 -60.12 100.07
C ILE A 541 75.78 -59.37 100.71
N GLN A 542 75.99 -58.16 101.24
CA GLN A 542 74.90 -57.39 101.84
C GLN A 542 73.86 -57.00 100.80
N MET A 543 74.29 -56.56 99.62
CA MET A 543 73.42 -56.20 98.49
C MET A 543 72.57 -57.37 98.01
N SER A 544 73.07 -58.60 98.08
CA SER A 544 72.30 -59.81 97.74
C SER A 544 71.43 -60.35 98.88
N GLY A 545 71.52 -59.77 100.08
CA GLY A 545 70.72 -60.16 101.23
C GLY A 545 69.26 -59.72 101.12
N ASP A 546 68.35 -60.56 101.62
CA ASP A 546 66.89 -60.35 101.57
C ASP A 546 66.47 -58.97 102.14
N ALA A 547 67.16 -58.50 103.19
CA ALA A 547 66.84 -57.21 103.82
C ALA A 547 67.17 -56.01 102.93
N VAL A 548 68.31 -56.02 102.23
CA VAL A 548 68.69 -54.93 101.31
C VAL A 548 67.86 -55.00 100.03
N GLN A 549 67.58 -56.20 99.53
CA GLN A 549 66.66 -56.39 98.39
C GLN A 549 65.24 -55.89 98.72
N ALA A 550 64.74 -56.15 99.93
CA ALA A 550 63.46 -55.62 100.39
C ALA A 550 63.47 -54.09 100.51
N LEU A 551 64.57 -53.50 101.02
CA LEU A 551 64.74 -52.05 101.10
C LEU A 551 64.78 -51.39 99.72
N ILE A 552 65.47 -51.99 98.75
CA ILE A 552 65.49 -51.52 97.36
C ILE A 552 64.06 -51.55 96.80
N ALA A 553 63.34 -52.66 96.97
CA ALA A 553 61.97 -52.78 96.50
C ALA A 553 61.04 -51.72 97.13
N GLU A 554 61.15 -51.50 98.45
CA GLU A 554 60.40 -50.47 99.17
C GLU A 554 60.73 -49.06 98.65
N LYS A 555 62.02 -48.73 98.48
CA LYS A 555 62.47 -47.43 97.97
C LYS A 555 62.05 -47.19 96.52
N VAL A 556 62.04 -48.23 95.69
CA VAL A 556 61.50 -48.19 94.33
C VAL A 556 60.00 -47.91 94.36
N ASP A 557 59.24 -48.66 95.17
CA ASP A 557 57.79 -48.49 95.25
C ASP A 557 57.41 -47.11 95.84
N GLU A 558 58.18 -46.55 96.77
CA GLU A 558 58.05 -45.16 97.27
C GLU A 558 58.22 -44.14 96.13
N GLN A 559 59.29 -44.25 95.33
CA GLN A 559 59.52 -43.34 94.22
C GLN A 559 58.45 -43.50 93.12
N MET A 560 58.09 -44.74 92.77
CA MET A 560 57.02 -45.04 91.82
C MET A 560 55.66 -44.50 92.29
N SER A 561 55.43 -44.46 93.60
CA SER A 561 54.19 -43.95 94.18
C SER A 561 54.13 -42.42 94.26
N SER A 562 55.24 -41.72 94.04
CA SER A 562 55.30 -40.27 94.10
C SER A 562 54.48 -39.61 92.98
N ASP A 563 53.86 -38.47 93.29
CA ASP A 563 53.04 -37.73 92.34
C ASP A 563 53.86 -37.24 91.13
N GLU A 564 55.14 -36.92 91.32
CA GLU A 564 56.06 -36.52 90.25
C GLU A 564 56.31 -37.64 89.25
N ILE A 565 56.57 -38.87 89.72
CA ILE A 565 56.81 -40.02 88.83
C ILE A 565 55.52 -40.45 88.14
N LYS A 566 54.37 -40.45 88.83
CA LYS A 566 53.07 -40.72 88.19
C LYS A 566 52.76 -39.71 87.09
N ALA A 567 52.96 -38.42 87.34
CA ALA A 567 52.78 -37.38 86.33
C ALA A 567 53.76 -37.55 85.15
N LEU A 568 54.99 -38.01 85.41
CA LEU A 568 55.96 -38.32 84.36
C LEU A 568 55.54 -39.52 83.51
N ILE A 569 55.01 -40.59 84.14
CA ILE A 569 54.47 -41.76 83.43
C ILE A 569 53.29 -41.35 82.56
N ASP A 570 52.34 -40.56 83.08
CA ASP A 570 51.18 -40.09 82.32
C ASP A 570 51.61 -39.22 81.14
N LYS A 571 52.52 -38.27 81.37
CA LYS A 571 53.07 -37.42 80.30
C LYS A 571 53.80 -38.25 79.23
N ASN A 572 54.67 -39.18 79.63
CA ASN A 572 55.37 -40.04 78.70
C ASN A 572 54.40 -40.96 77.95
N THR A 573 53.30 -41.38 78.59
CA THR A 573 52.22 -42.14 77.95
C THR A 573 51.56 -41.29 76.87
N ASP A 574 51.19 -40.03 77.17
CA ASP A 574 50.64 -39.11 76.18
C ASP A 574 51.61 -38.89 75.01
N GLU A 575 52.90 -38.69 75.27
CA GLU A 575 53.92 -38.55 74.22
C GLU A 575 54.05 -39.82 73.34
N GLN A 576 53.97 -41.02 73.94
CA GLN A 576 53.96 -42.28 73.17
C GLN A 576 52.65 -42.47 72.39
N ILE A 577 51.52 -42.01 72.90
CA ILE A 577 50.22 -42.01 72.20
C ILE A 577 50.29 -41.10 70.98
N ASP A 578 50.73 -39.86 71.13
CA ASP A 578 50.88 -38.89 70.03
C ASP A 578 51.82 -39.42 68.94
N LYS A 579 52.92 -40.05 69.36
CA LYS A 579 53.86 -40.71 68.46
C LYS A 579 53.19 -41.88 67.72
N ALA A 580 52.46 -42.74 68.44
CA ALA A 580 51.78 -43.89 67.84
C ALA A 580 50.67 -43.45 66.86
N ILE A 581 49.94 -42.36 67.14
CA ILE A 581 48.98 -41.75 66.21
C ILE A 581 49.72 -41.28 64.96
N SER A 582 50.84 -40.57 65.12
CA SER A 582 51.64 -40.06 64.00
C SER A 582 52.19 -41.19 63.12
N GLU A 583 52.73 -42.26 63.74
CA GLU A 583 53.22 -43.44 63.02
C GLU A 583 52.09 -44.21 62.33
N ALA A 584 50.93 -44.35 62.97
CA ALA A 584 49.75 -44.99 62.38
C ALA A 584 49.18 -44.19 61.21
N MET A 585 49.16 -42.86 61.30
CA MET A 585 48.80 -41.98 60.18
C MET A 585 49.82 -42.06 59.04
N ALA A 586 51.11 -42.25 59.35
CA ALA A 586 52.16 -42.47 58.36
C ALA A 586 52.20 -43.89 57.79
N SER A 587 51.34 -44.80 58.28
CA SER A 587 51.33 -46.19 57.83
C SER A 587 50.94 -46.32 56.36
N ASP A 588 51.53 -47.30 55.67
CA ASP A 588 51.22 -47.60 54.27
C ASP A 588 49.73 -47.79 54.02
N THR A 589 48.99 -48.33 55.01
CA THR A 589 47.53 -48.55 54.89
C THR A 589 46.75 -47.24 54.87
N VAL A 590 47.04 -46.30 55.77
CA VAL A 590 46.37 -44.98 55.80
C VAL A 590 46.78 -44.16 54.59
N GLN A 591 48.08 -44.13 54.27
CA GLN A 591 48.58 -43.42 53.10
C GLN A 591 47.98 -43.95 51.81
N SER A 592 47.87 -45.27 51.63
CA SER A 592 47.22 -45.86 50.46
C SER A 592 45.74 -45.47 50.34
N LYS A 593 45.01 -45.39 51.46
CA LYS A 593 43.60 -44.93 51.46
C LYS A 593 43.48 -43.45 51.09
N LEU A 594 44.37 -42.60 51.60
CA LEU A 594 44.40 -41.17 51.26
C LEU A 594 44.72 -40.97 49.77
N THR A 595 45.72 -41.69 49.25
CA THR A 595 46.04 -41.66 47.82
C THR A 595 44.87 -42.14 46.96
N ALA A 596 44.25 -43.27 47.31
CA ALA A 596 43.10 -43.80 46.58
C ALA A 596 41.90 -42.83 46.59
N ALA A 597 41.65 -42.14 47.71
CA ALA A 597 40.61 -41.11 47.78
C ALA A 597 40.91 -39.92 46.85
N SER A 598 42.15 -39.44 46.85
CA SER A 598 42.59 -38.34 45.98
C SER A 598 42.50 -38.72 44.49
N GLU A 599 42.94 -39.92 44.12
CA GLU A 599 42.80 -40.47 42.76
C GLU A 599 41.33 -40.66 42.35
N GLY A 600 40.49 -41.10 43.29
CA GLY A 600 39.04 -41.19 43.13
C GLY A 600 38.40 -39.83 42.86
N ALA A 601 38.78 -38.80 43.63
CA ALA A 601 38.30 -37.43 43.43
C ALA A 601 38.69 -36.90 42.04
N GLN A 602 39.94 -37.11 41.60
CA GLN A 602 40.39 -36.70 40.25
C GLN A 602 39.65 -37.43 39.13
N SER A 603 39.35 -38.71 39.34
CA SER A 603 38.56 -39.51 38.39
C SER A 603 37.13 -38.96 38.28
N LEU A 604 36.49 -38.63 39.40
CA LEU A 604 35.17 -37.99 39.42
C LEU A 604 35.17 -36.60 38.77
N ILE A 605 36.19 -35.78 39.01
CA ILE A 605 36.34 -34.46 38.37
C ILE A 605 36.40 -34.60 36.84
N SER A 606 37.20 -35.56 36.36
CA SER A 606 37.35 -35.83 34.92
C SER A 606 36.06 -36.36 34.29
N LEU A 607 35.37 -37.26 34.99
CA LEU A 607 34.07 -37.78 34.59
C LEU A 607 33.01 -36.67 34.53
N LYS A 608 32.94 -35.82 35.57
CA LYS A 608 32.06 -34.66 35.61
C LYS A 608 32.32 -33.71 34.44
N ALA A 609 33.58 -33.39 34.15
CA ALA A 609 33.93 -32.52 33.04
C ALA A 609 33.48 -33.09 31.67
N SER A 610 33.53 -34.43 31.52
CA SER A 610 33.04 -35.11 30.31
C SER A 610 31.52 -35.02 30.18
N LEU A 611 30.79 -35.22 31.28
CA LEU A 611 29.33 -35.09 31.32
C LEU A 611 28.88 -33.64 31.13
N ASP A 612 29.59 -32.67 31.73
CA ASP A 612 29.34 -31.24 31.52
C ASP A 612 29.51 -30.85 30.04
N SER A 613 30.55 -31.39 29.38
CA SER A 613 30.80 -31.16 27.96
C SER A 613 29.68 -31.73 27.09
N TYR A 614 29.19 -32.93 27.43
CA TYR A 614 28.05 -33.52 26.73
C TYR A 614 26.75 -32.74 26.97
N ASN A 615 26.53 -32.27 28.20
CA ASN A 615 25.38 -31.43 28.54
C ASN A 615 25.39 -30.12 27.76
N ALA A 616 26.55 -29.49 27.60
CA ALA A 616 26.70 -28.29 26.78
C ALA A 616 26.34 -28.56 25.31
N PHE A 617 26.79 -29.68 24.75
CA PHE A 617 26.39 -30.13 23.42
C PHE A 617 24.87 -30.36 23.34
N TYR A 618 24.28 -31.07 24.31
CA TYR A 618 22.84 -31.34 24.36
C TYR A 618 21.99 -30.06 24.41
N ILE A 619 22.37 -29.09 25.24
CA ILE A 619 21.70 -27.78 25.31
C ILE A 619 21.85 -27.02 23.99
N GLY A 620 23.05 -27.02 23.40
CA GLY A 620 23.31 -26.38 22.12
C GLY A 620 22.48 -27.00 20.98
N LEU A 621 22.36 -28.32 20.97
CA LEU A 621 21.52 -29.05 20.03
C LEU A 621 20.05 -28.64 20.18
N LYS A 622 19.49 -28.63 21.40
CA LYS A 622 18.11 -28.16 21.63
C LYS A 622 17.88 -26.72 21.16
N SER A 623 18.83 -25.83 21.43
CA SER A 623 18.74 -24.44 20.95
C SER A 623 18.73 -24.35 19.42
N TYR A 624 19.53 -25.19 18.75
CA TYR A 624 19.50 -25.32 17.29
C TYR A 624 18.13 -25.82 16.80
N THR A 625 17.57 -26.87 17.40
CA THR A 625 16.27 -27.44 16.98
C THR A 625 15.13 -26.44 17.20
N ASP A 626 15.12 -25.73 18.32
CA ASP A 626 14.17 -24.64 18.57
C ASP A 626 14.27 -23.53 17.50
N GLY A 627 15.48 -23.23 17.03
CA GLY A 627 15.72 -22.29 15.93
C GLY A 627 15.17 -22.77 14.59
N VAL A 628 15.27 -24.07 14.30
CA VAL A 628 14.66 -24.68 13.10
C VAL A 628 13.14 -24.53 13.14
N ASP A 629 12.51 -24.78 14.29
CA ASP A 629 11.07 -24.63 14.47
C ASP A 629 10.60 -23.19 14.26
N GLN A 630 11.37 -22.22 14.78
CA GLN A 630 11.10 -20.80 14.54
C GLN A 630 11.19 -20.44 13.06
N CYS A 631 12.19 -20.97 12.33
CA CYS A 631 12.28 -20.79 10.89
C CYS A 631 11.09 -21.42 10.16
N ALA A 632 10.65 -22.61 10.55
CA ALA A 632 9.50 -23.30 9.96
C ALA A 632 8.20 -22.46 10.11
N GLN A 633 7.99 -21.89 11.29
CA GLN A 633 6.89 -20.97 11.58
C GLN A 633 6.99 -19.70 10.70
N GLY A 634 8.19 -19.13 10.57
CA GLY A 634 8.43 -17.98 9.70
C GLY A 634 8.13 -18.27 8.22
N ALA A 635 8.52 -19.43 7.71
CA ALA A 635 8.22 -19.86 6.35
C ALA A 635 6.71 -20.07 6.14
N SER A 636 6.01 -20.64 7.12
CA SER A 636 4.54 -20.78 7.10
C SER A 636 3.83 -19.41 7.07
N ALA A 637 4.34 -18.43 7.82
CA ALA A 637 3.82 -17.07 7.81
C ALA A 637 4.07 -16.39 6.46
N LEU A 638 5.27 -16.54 5.88
CA LEU A 638 5.60 -16.03 4.55
C LEU A 638 4.70 -16.62 3.46
N LYS A 639 4.48 -17.94 3.48
CA LYS A 639 3.54 -18.62 2.57
C LYS A 639 2.14 -18.01 2.64
N SER A 640 1.65 -17.79 3.86
CA SER A 640 0.32 -17.21 4.10
C SER A 640 0.24 -15.77 3.60
N GLY A 641 1.27 -14.95 3.85
CA GLY A 641 1.35 -13.57 3.36
C GLY A 641 1.44 -13.50 1.83
N ALA A 642 2.24 -14.37 1.21
CA ALA A 642 2.33 -14.47 -0.25
C ALA A 642 1.00 -14.87 -0.90
N LYS A 643 0.26 -15.79 -0.26
CA LYS A 643 -1.09 -16.14 -0.71
C LYS A 643 -2.05 -14.95 -0.61
N GLN A 644 -2.02 -14.20 0.48
CA GLN A 644 -2.85 -12.99 0.61
C GLN A 644 -2.52 -11.93 -0.44
N LEU A 645 -1.23 -11.80 -0.80
CA LEU A 645 -0.80 -10.91 -1.87
C LEU A 645 -1.32 -11.36 -3.23
N ALA A 646 -1.27 -12.67 -3.54
CA ALA A 646 -1.82 -13.24 -4.77
C ALA A 646 -3.34 -13.00 -4.84
N ASP A 647 -4.08 -13.39 -3.80
CA ASP A 647 -5.53 -13.18 -3.72
C ASP A 647 -5.90 -11.68 -3.87
N GLY A 648 -5.05 -10.76 -3.39
CA GLY A 648 -5.21 -9.32 -3.55
C GLY A 648 -4.91 -8.83 -4.98
N ALA A 649 -3.85 -9.35 -5.60
CA ALA A 649 -3.48 -9.05 -6.97
C ALA A 649 -4.54 -9.52 -7.97
N ASP A 650 -5.10 -10.72 -7.77
CA ASP A 650 -6.23 -11.26 -8.54
C ASP A 650 -7.46 -10.35 -8.50
N ARG A 651 -7.81 -9.85 -7.31
CA ARG A 651 -8.93 -8.90 -7.14
C ARG A 651 -8.67 -7.59 -7.87
N LEU A 652 -7.45 -7.07 -7.79
CA LEU A 652 -7.07 -5.84 -8.47
C LEU A 652 -7.05 -6.03 -9.99
N SER A 653 -6.57 -7.17 -10.49
CA SER A 653 -6.58 -7.52 -11.92
C SER A 653 -8.01 -7.65 -12.46
N SER A 654 -8.91 -8.24 -11.67
CA SER A 654 -10.33 -8.33 -11.99
C SER A 654 -10.95 -6.93 -12.11
N GLY A 655 -10.71 -6.05 -11.13
CA GLY A 655 -11.19 -4.67 -11.17
C GLY A 655 -10.59 -3.84 -12.32
N ALA A 656 -9.31 -4.04 -12.64
CA ALA A 656 -8.67 -3.41 -13.79
C ALA A 656 -9.29 -3.89 -15.12
N THR A 657 -9.67 -5.16 -15.20
CA THR A 657 -10.38 -5.72 -16.36
C THR A 657 -11.78 -5.12 -16.51
N GLU A 658 -12.54 -4.99 -15.42
CA GLU A 658 -13.85 -4.32 -15.43
C GLU A 658 -13.73 -2.87 -15.87
N LEU A 659 -12.76 -2.13 -15.32
CA LEU A 659 -12.48 -0.75 -15.71
C LEU A 659 -12.15 -0.64 -17.20
N TYR A 660 -11.21 -1.45 -17.69
CA TYR A 660 -10.84 -1.48 -19.11
C TYR A 660 -12.05 -1.73 -20.02
N ASN A 661 -12.85 -2.76 -19.72
CA ASN A 661 -14.04 -3.09 -20.51
C ASN A 661 -15.08 -1.95 -20.50
N GLY A 662 -15.26 -1.29 -19.35
CA GLY A 662 -16.15 -0.14 -19.23
C GLY A 662 -15.69 1.06 -20.08
N ILE A 663 -14.39 1.31 -20.14
CA ILE A 663 -13.81 2.37 -20.99
C ILE A 663 -14.00 2.03 -22.47
N VAL A 664 -13.73 0.80 -22.88
CA VAL A 664 -13.97 0.34 -24.26
C VAL A 664 -15.44 0.53 -24.65
N THR A 665 -16.37 0.20 -23.75
CA THR A 665 -17.81 0.41 -24.00
C THR A 665 -18.15 1.90 -24.21
N LEU A 666 -17.54 2.79 -23.41
CA LEU A 666 -17.72 4.23 -23.58
C LEU A 666 -17.11 4.70 -24.91
N GLN A 667 -15.90 4.25 -25.23
CA GLN A 667 -15.20 4.55 -26.48
C GLN A 667 -16.02 4.13 -27.70
N ASP A 668 -16.60 2.94 -27.69
CA ASP A 668 -17.47 2.42 -28.75
C ASP A 668 -18.76 3.25 -28.92
N SER A 669 -19.21 3.95 -27.88
CA SER A 669 -20.43 4.77 -27.92
C SER A 669 -20.19 6.21 -28.40
N ILE A 670 -18.95 6.71 -28.33
CA ILE A 670 -18.61 8.07 -28.75
C ILE A 670 -18.88 8.32 -30.24
N PRO A 671 -18.59 7.40 -31.18
CA PRO A 671 -18.90 7.58 -32.60
C PRO A 671 -20.39 7.85 -32.86
N GLU A 672 -21.29 7.06 -32.27
CA GLU A 672 -22.74 7.23 -32.45
C GLU A 672 -23.21 8.60 -31.91
N PHE A 673 -22.70 8.99 -30.73
CA PHE A 673 -23.01 10.29 -30.16
C PHE A 673 -22.50 11.45 -31.04
N THR A 674 -21.28 11.32 -31.56
CA THR A 674 -20.66 12.29 -32.47
C THR A 674 -21.43 12.40 -33.77
N GLU A 675 -21.90 11.29 -34.34
CA GLU A 675 -22.74 11.27 -35.54
C GLU A 675 -24.09 11.96 -35.28
N GLY A 676 -24.71 11.73 -34.13
CA GLY A 676 -25.93 12.44 -33.72
C GLY A 676 -25.76 13.97 -33.66
N ILE A 677 -24.61 14.44 -33.16
CA ILE A 677 -24.27 15.87 -33.13
C ILE A 677 -24.09 16.42 -34.55
N LEU A 678 -23.40 15.68 -35.44
CA LEU A 678 -23.24 16.07 -36.84
C LEU A 678 -24.59 16.21 -37.55
N LEU A 679 -25.51 15.26 -37.34
CA LEU A 679 -26.86 15.32 -37.89
C LEU A 679 -27.63 16.55 -37.38
N LEU A 680 -27.52 16.85 -36.09
CA LEU A 680 -28.16 18.02 -35.50
C LEU A 680 -27.58 19.33 -36.03
N ARG A 681 -26.24 19.38 -36.19
CA ARG A 681 -25.54 20.53 -36.77
C ARG A 681 -25.95 20.76 -38.22
N ASP A 682 -25.97 19.70 -39.02
CA ASP A 682 -26.39 19.78 -40.42
C ASP A 682 -27.87 20.20 -40.55
N GLY A 683 -28.72 19.74 -39.61
CA GLY A 683 -30.11 20.19 -39.49
C GLY A 683 -30.23 21.68 -39.14
N ALA A 684 -29.44 22.16 -38.17
CA ALA A 684 -29.39 23.57 -37.78
C ALA A 684 -28.89 24.46 -38.94
N GLY A 685 -27.87 24.04 -39.68
CA GLY A 685 -27.38 24.76 -40.86
C GLY A 685 -28.42 24.83 -41.99
N LYS A 686 -29.22 23.78 -42.19
CA LYS A 686 -30.35 23.80 -43.14
C LYS A 686 -31.46 24.76 -42.69
N LEU A 687 -31.78 24.76 -41.40
CA LEU A 687 -32.75 25.68 -40.83
C LEU A 687 -32.29 27.13 -41.01
N ASP A 688 -31.05 27.44 -40.64
CA ASP A 688 -30.44 28.76 -40.82
C ASP A 688 -30.54 29.23 -42.27
N SER A 689 -30.11 28.38 -43.21
CA SER A 689 -30.17 28.68 -44.65
C SER A 689 -31.61 28.96 -45.11
N GLY A 690 -32.58 28.18 -44.62
CA GLY A 690 -34.00 28.36 -44.93
C GLY A 690 -34.59 29.65 -44.35
N LEU A 691 -34.21 29.99 -43.12
CA LEU A 691 -34.62 31.24 -42.46
C LEU A 691 -34.03 32.46 -43.16
N ASN A 692 -32.76 32.39 -43.55
CA ASN A 692 -32.07 33.42 -44.32
C ASN A 692 -32.78 33.66 -45.66
N ARG A 693 -33.13 32.58 -46.34
CA ARG A 693 -33.91 32.65 -47.59
C ARG A 693 -35.29 33.27 -47.36
N PHE A 694 -36.03 32.84 -46.34
CA PHE A 694 -37.34 33.40 -46.03
C PHE A 694 -37.27 34.91 -45.69
N ASN A 695 -36.28 35.31 -44.89
CA ASN A 695 -36.10 36.71 -44.51
C ASN A 695 -35.67 37.60 -45.69
N ASN A 696 -34.74 37.14 -46.52
CA ASN A 696 -34.15 37.97 -47.57
C ASN A 696 -34.94 37.94 -48.88
N GLU A 697 -35.55 36.80 -49.22
CA GLU A 697 -36.35 36.65 -50.45
C GLU A 697 -37.85 36.84 -50.14
N GLY A 698 -38.40 36.05 -49.22
CA GLY A 698 -39.85 36.01 -48.98
C GLY A 698 -40.43 37.29 -48.38
N ILE A 699 -39.82 37.83 -47.32
CA ILE A 699 -40.27 39.10 -46.73
C ILE A 699 -40.05 40.26 -47.70
N SER A 700 -38.95 40.24 -48.47
CA SER A 700 -38.66 41.25 -49.49
C SER A 700 -39.73 41.28 -50.60
N GLU A 701 -40.19 40.11 -51.05
CA GLU A 701 -41.27 39.98 -52.04
C GLU A 701 -42.63 40.44 -51.48
N ILE A 702 -42.89 40.23 -50.19
CA ILE A 702 -44.08 40.79 -49.55
C ILE A 702 -43.98 42.32 -49.50
N CYS A 703 -42.82 42.88 -49.17
CA CYS A 703 -42.62 44.32 -49.13
C CYS A 703 -42.76 44.96 -50.52
N SER A 704 -42.33 44.31 -51.60
CA SER A 704 -42.45 44.86 -52.96
C SER A 704 -43.89 44.91 -53.48
N ILE A 705 -44.75 43.98 -53.07
CA ILE A 705 -46.19 44.01 -53.41
C ILE A 705 -46.90 45.19 -52.73
N LEU A 706 -46.37 45.65 -51.60
CA LEU A 706 -46.93 46.72 -50.77
C LEU A 706 -46.39 48.11 -51.12
N ASP A 707 -45.73 48.23 -52.25
CA ASP A 707 -45.21 49.50 -52.77
C ASP A 707 -46.34 50.46 -53.17
N GLU A 708 -46.10 51.77 -53.01
CA GLU A 708 -47.12 52.82 -53.15
C GLU A 708 -47.77 52.83 -54.55
N ASP A 709 -46.99 52.57 -55.59
CA ASP A 709 -47.42 52.62 -56.99
C ASP A 709 -48.50 51.57 -57.32
N ASN A 710 -48.39 50.36 -56.77
CA ASN A 710 -49.38 49.29 -57.01
C ASN A 710 -50.73 49.56 -56.32
N ILE A 711 -50.72 50.38 -55.26
CA ILE A 711 -51.91 50.72 -54.47
C ILE A 711 -52.69 51.86 -55.13
N GLU A 712 -52.00 52.82 -55.75
CA GLU A 712 -52.64 53.88 -56.54
C GLU A 712 -53.46 53.32 -57.72
N GLN A 713 -52.92 52.33 -58.44
CA GLN A 713 -53.62 51.66 -59.54
C GLN A 713 -54.90 50.93 -59.09
N LEU A 714 -54.88 50.31 -57.91
CA LEU A 714 -56.06 49.65 -57.34
C LEU A 714 -57.16 50.68 -56.99
N ASN A 715 -56.79 51.81 -56.41
CA ASN A 715 -57.72 52.89 -56.09
C ASN A 715 -58.33 53.53 -57.35
N ARG A 716 -57.53 53.68 -58.42
CA ARG A 716 -57.99 54.18 -59.72
C ARG A 716 -59.02 53.26 -60.37
N ALA A 717 -58.71 51.97 -60.47
CA ALA A 717 -59.66 50.98 -61.02
C ALA A 717 -60.99 51.00 -60.25
N LYS A 718 -60.95 51.07 -58.91
CA LYS A 718 -62.15 51.19 -58.08
C LYS A 718 -63.00 52.41 -58.46
N ALA A 719 -62.37 53.57 -58.57
CA ALA A 719 -63.04 54.83 -58.92
C ALA A 719 -63.68 54.78 -60.33
N VAL A 720 -63.03 54.12 -61.30
CA VAL A 720 -63.58 53.91 -62.65
C VAL A 720 -64.85 53.05 -62.61
N PHE A 721 -64.84 51.93 -61.88
CA PHE A 721 -66.03 51.07 -61.75
C PHE A 721 -67.17 51.78 -61.01
N GLU A 722 -66.88 52.55 -59.95
CA GLU A 722 -67.89 53.38 -59.28
C GLU A 722 -68.53 54.39 -60.24
N SER A 723 -67.72 54.97 -61.14
CA SER A 723 -68.21 55.91 -62.15
C SER A 723 -69.12 55.26 -63.21
N ALA A 724 -68.80 54.04 -63.64
CA ALA A 724 -69.62 53.25 -64.56
C ALA A 724 -70.95 52.84 -63.91
N LYS A 725 -70.91 52.42 -62.64
CA LYS A 725 -72.10 52.11 -61.84
C LYS A 725 -73.02 53.33 -61.69
N ALA A 726 -72.45 54.48 -61.35
CA ALA A 726 -73.22 55.73 -61.25
C ALA A 726 -73.89 56.12 -62.58
N TYR A 727 -73.21 55.88 -63.71
CA TYR A 727 -73.77 56.13 -65.05
C TYR A 727 -74.89 55.15 -65.41
N SER A 728 -74.72 53.85 -65.14
CA SER A 728 -75.76 52.83 -65.28
C SER A 728 -77.00 53.16 -64.46
N ASP A 729 -76.84 53.48 -63.17
CA ASP A 729 -77.95 53.84 -62.28
C ASP A 729 -78.75 55.04 -62.82
N ALA A 730 -78.07 56.01 -63.44
CA ALA A 730 -78.69 57.19 -64.03
C ALA A 730 -79.46 56.91 -65.35
N HIS A 731 -79.08 55.86 -66.10
CA HIS A 731 -79.66 55.51 -67.41
C HIS A 731 -80.33 54.12 -67.38
N SER A 732 -80.69 53.65 -66.19
CA SER A 732 -81.32 52.37 -65.92
C SER A 732 -82.58 52.19 -66.77
N GLY A 733 -82.60 51.14 -67.59
CA GLY A 733 -83.74 50.82 -68.46
C GLY A 733 -83.74 51.49 -69.84
N GLU A 734 -82.74 52.30 -70.18
CA GLU A 734 -82.52 52.81 -71.54
C GLU A 734 -81.71 51.80 -72.37
N LYS A 735 -82.14 51.54 -73.61
CA LYS A 735 -81.41 50.68 -74.56
C LYS A 735 -81.14 51.44 -75.84
N PHE A 736 -79.86 51.58 -76.19
CA PHE A 736 -79.44 52.16 -77.45
C PHE A 736 -79.17 51.04 -78.45
N ILE A 737 -80.05 50.90 -79.44
CA ILE A 737 -79.96 49.86 -80.46
C ILE A 737 -79.60 50.50 -81.80
N TYR A 738 -78.54 49.99 -82.40
CA TYR A 738 -78.02 50.37 -83.72
C TYR A 738 -78.25 49.18 -84.64
N LYS A 739 -78.81 49.39 -85.83
CA LYS A 739 -78.99 48.31 -86.81
C LYS A 739 -78.16 48.62 -88.06
N SER A 740 -77.95 47.67 -88.95
CA SER A 740 -77.43 47.92 -90.30
C SER A 740 -78.40 47.39 -91.34
N GLY A 741 -78.36 47.95 -92.55
CA GLY A 741 -79.06 47.37 -93.70
C GLY A 741 -78.38 46.08 -94.16
N SER A 742 -79.08 45.32 -95.01
CA SER A 742 -78.52 44.17 -95.71
C SER A 742 -77.59 44.60 -96.86
N VAL A 743 -76.68 43.72 -97.26
CA VAL A 743 -75.69 43.95 -98.33
C VAL A 743 -75.72 42.76 -99.28
N GLY A 744 -76.12 42.98 -100.54
CA GLY A 744 -76.34 41.93 -101.55
C GLY A 744 -77.76 41.32 -101.52
N GLU A 745 -78.09 40.43 -102.47
CA GLU A 745 -79.28 39.59 -102.37
C GLU A 745 -78.98 38.46 -101.38
N VAL A 746 -79.59 38.57 -100.19
CA VAL A 746 -79.38 37.66 -99.07
C VAL A 746 -80.12 36.36 -99.30
#